data_AF-A0A8I3MRH0-F1
#
_entry.id   AF-A0A8I3MRH0-F1
#
_cell.length_a   1.000
_cell.length_b   1.000
_cell.length_c   1.000
_cell.angle_alpha   90.00
_cell.angle_beta   90.00
_cell.angle_gamma   90.00
#
_symmetry.space_group_name_H-M   'P 1'
#
loop_
_entity.id
_entity.type
_entity.pdbx_description
1 polymer ?
#
loop_
_entity_poly.entity_id
_entity_poly.type
_entity_poly.pdbx_seq_one_letter_code
_entity_poly.pdbx_strand_id
1 'polypeptide(L)'
;MNNEITYYFPCQRWLAVEEDDGQLSRELLPVDESYVLPSEDEEGGGGGDNNPLDNLALEQKDKSTTFSVTVKTGDKKNAGTDANVFITLFGTQDNTGMTLLKSSKTNSDKFERDSIEIFTVETLDLGDLWKVRIGHDNTGKAPGWFVDWVEVDAPSLGKCMTFPCGRWLAKNEDDGAIVRDLFHAELQTRLYTPFVPYEIILYTSDVFAAGTDANIFIVIYGCDAVCTQQKYLCTNKREQKLFFERKSASRFIMELEDVGEIIEKIRIGHDNTGINPGWHCSHVDIRRLLPDKDGTETLTFPCDRWLAKSEDDKKTIRELVPYDIFTEKYMRDGSLRQVYKEVEEPLDIVLYSVQIFTGNVPGAGTDAKVYITIYGDLGDTGERYLGKSENRTNKFEKGTADTFIIEAADLGVIYKIKLRHDNTKWCADWYVEKVEIWNDTNEDEFLFLCGRWLSLKKEDGRLERLFYEKEYTGDRSSNCSSPADFWEIALSSKMADVDVATVTGPMAAYVQEGPVIPYYVSVTTGKHKDAATDSRAFILLIGEDDERSNRIWLDFPRGKKGFDCGSVEEFYVAGLDVGIIKKIELGHDGASPESCWLVEELCLAVPTQGTKYTLRCNCWLAKDRGDGVTSRVFDLLDAMVVNIGVKVLYEMTVWTGDVVGGGTDSNIFMTLYGINGSTEEVQLDKKKARFEREQNDTFIMEILDIAPFTKMRIRIDGLGSRPEWFLERILLKNMNTGDLTMFYYGDWLSQRKGKKTLVCEMCAVIDGEEMMEWTSYTVSVKTSDILGAGTDANVFIIIFGENGDSGTLALKQSANWNKFERNNTDTFNFPDMLSLGHLCKLRVWHDNKGIFPGWHLSYIDVKDNSRDETFRFQCDCWLSRSEGDRQTLRDLACANNEIRDELEETTYEIVIETGNGGETRENVWLILEGRKNRSKEFLVENSSRQRAFRKGTTDTFEFDSVFLGDIASLCVGHLAREDRFIPKRELVWHVKTITITELEYGNVYFFNCDCLIPLKRKRKYFKVFEVTKTTESFASKVQSLVPVKYEVIVTTGYEPGAGTDANVFVTIFGANGDTGKRELKQKMRNLFERGSTDRFFLETLELAMARLRPAAKCGW
;
A
#
# COMPACT_ATOMS: atom_id res chain seq x y z
N MET A 1 -31.93 45.02 51.08
CA MET A 1 -32.32 44.52 49.75
C MET A 1 -31.52 43.26 49.55
N ASN A 2 -32.17 42.10 49.66
CA ASN A 2 -31.56 40.84 49.26
C ASN A 2 -31.50 40.86 47.73
N ASN A 3 -30.30 40.81 47.15
CA ASN A 3 -30.16 40.49 45.73
C ASN A 3 -30.53 39.01 45.59
N GLU A 4 -31.81 38.73 45.36
CA GLU A 4 -32.22 37.43 44.84
C GLU A 4 -31.73 37.36 43.39
N ILE A 5 -30.78 36.46 43.13
CA ILE A 5 -30.32 36.15 41.77
C ILE A 5 -31.23 35.04 41.26
N THR A 6 -32.04 35.35 40.25
CA THR A 6 -32.94 34.40 39.58
C THR A 6 -32.25 33.87 38.33
N TYR A 7 -32.27 32.55 38.14
CA TYR A 7 -31.73 31.88 36.96
C TYR A 7 -32.87 31.26 36.16
N TYR A 8 -32.84 31.40 34.83
CA TYR A 8 -33.86 30.85 33.94
C TYR A 8 -33.31 29.66 33.16
N PHE A 9 -34.04 28.53 33.13
CA PHE A 9 -33.60 27.30 32.46
C PHE A 9 -34.64 26.87 31.42
N PRO A 10 -34.55 27.35 30.17
CA PRO A 10 -35.50 27.01 29.13
C PRO A 10 -35.35 25.54 28.71
N CYS A 11 -36.45 24.80 28.67
CA CYS A 11 -36.50 23.42 28.18
C CYS A 11 -37.42 23.34 26.95
N GLN A 12 -36.84 23.45 25.75
CA GLN A 12 -37.58 23.44 24.49
C GLN A 12 -37.74 22.05 23.86
N ARG A 13 -37.56 20.98 24.64
CA ARG A 13 -37.58 19.59 24.15
C ARG A 13 -38.50 18.72 25.00
N TRP A 14 -39.01 17.65 24.38
CA TRP A 14 -39.92 16.72 25.06
C TRP A 14 -39.17 15.85 26.06
N LEU A 15 -39.78 15.61 27.23
CA LEU A 15 -39.32 14.63 28.23
C LEU A 15 -40.22 13.39 28.14
N ALA A 16 -40.18 12.69 27.01
CA ALA A 16 -41.07 11.57 26.70
C ALA A 16 -40.33 10.45 25.95
N VAL A 17 -40.70 9.20 26.20
CA VAL A 17 -40.00 8.01 25.62
C VAL A 17 -40.32 7.82 24.13
N GLU A 18 -41.47 8.32 23.67
CA GLU A 18 -41.99 8.14 22.30
C GLU A 18 -41.89 9.40 21.43
N GLU A 19 -41.40 10.51 21.97
CA GLU A 19 -41.23 11.78 21.25
C GLU A 19 -39.75 12.19 21.35
N ASP A 20 -39.29 12.95 20.36
CA ASP A 20 -37.94 13.55 20.35
C ASP A 20 -36.79 12.51 20.41
N ASP A 21 -35.91 12.55 21.42
CA ASP A 21 -34.81 11.59 21.59
C ASP A 21 -35.12 10.46 22.59
N GLY A 22 -36.35 10.40 23.12
CA GLY A 22 -36.78 9.37 24.06
C GLY A 22 -36.30 9.58 25.50
N GLN A 23 -35.63 10.70 25.82
CA GLN A 23 -35.11 10.98 27.15
C GLN A 23 -36.19 11.54 28.10
N LEU A 24 -36.07 11.23 29.39
CA LEU A 24 -36.99 11.68 30.45
C LEU A 24 -36.37 12.73 31.39
N SER A 25 -35.12 13.11 31.15
CA SER A 25 -34.37 14.09 31.92
C SER A 25 -33.36 14.78 31.00
N ARG A 26 -33.09 16.07 31.23
CA ARG A 26 -32.12 16.86 30.46
C ARG A 26 -31.32 17.78 31.39
N GLU A 27 -30.06 18.01 31.04
CA GLU A 27 -29.25 19.07 31.62
C GLU A 27 -29.51 20.38 30.88
N LEU A 28 -29.70 21.48 31.62
CA LEU A 28 -30.06 22.78 31.07
C LEU A 28 -29.07 23.84 31.53
N LEU A 29 -28.72 24.76 30.62
CA LEU A 29 -27.91 25.93 30.94
C LEU A 29 -28.79 27.10 31.38
N PRO A 30 -28.38 27.87 32.40
CA PRO A 30 -29.08 29.08 32.75
C PRO A 30 -28.90 30.12 31.64
N VAL A 31 -29.98 30.80 31.28
CA VAL A 31 -29.99 31.96 30.38
C VAL A 31 -30.39 33.22 31.13
N ASP A 32 -30.05 34.37 30.57
CA ASP A 32 -30.48 35.67 31.10
C ASP A 32 -32.00 35.86 30.94
N GLU A 33 -32.61 36.62 31.85
CA GLU A 33 -34.05 36.89 31.90
C GLU A 33 -34.60 37.45 30.58
N SER A 34 -33.80 38.28 29.90
CA SER A 34 -34.13 38.93 28.63
C SER A 34 -34.42 37.96 27.48
N TYR A 35 -34.00 36.70 27.59
CA TYR A 35 -34.25 35.67 26.59
C TYR A 35 -35.52 34.86 26.86
N VAL A 36 -36.09 34.90 28.07
CA VAL A 36 -37.24 34.06 28.46
C VAL A 36 -38.56 34.84 28.48
N LEU A 37 -38.50 36.15 28.70
CA LEU A 37 -39.67 37.02 28.72
C LEU A 37 -39.61 37.99 27.52
N PRO A 38 -40.65 38.09 26.69
CA PRO A 38 -40.72 39.11 25.64
C PRO A 38 -40.59 40.51 26.25
N SER A 39 -39.80 41.39 25.63
CA SER A 39 -39.74 42.80 26.03
C SER A 39 -41.12 43.45 25.84
N GLU A 40 -41.59 44.21 26.84
CA GLU A 40 -42.90 44.88 26.85
C GLU A 40 -43.10 45.93 25.72
N ASP A 41 -42.10 46.16 24.86
CA ASP A 41 -42.09 47.25 23.86
C ASP A 41 -42.46 46.83 22.42
N GLU A 42 -42.80 45.56 22.14
CA GLU A 42 -43.19 45.10 20.78
C GLU A 42 -44.72 44.89 20.60
N GLU A 43 -45.53 45.90 20.93
CA GLU A 43 -46.89 46.01 20.36
C GLU A 43 -46.84 46.88 19.10
N GLY A 44 -46.37 46.32 17.98
CA GLY A 44 -46.11 47.15 16.80
C GLY A 44 -45.84 46.50 15.44
N GLY A 45 -46.45 45.36 15.11
CA GLY A 45 -46.73 44.99 13.72
C GLY A 45 -45.68 44.15 12.95
N GLY A 46 -46.09 42.94 12.57
CA GLY A 46 -45.41 42.09 11.59
C GLY A 46 -45.14 40.69 12.14
N GLY A 47 -46.08 39.76 11.95
CA GLY A 47 -45.93 38.37 12.40
C GLY A 47 -44.74 37.68 11.75
N GLY A 48 -43.74 37.35 12.57
CA GLY A 48 -42.66 36.41 12.31
C GLY A 48 -42.19 35.87 13.66
N ASP A 49 -42.21 34.55 13.80
CA ASP A 49 -41.85 33.77 15.00
C ASP A 49 -40.39 33.95 15.45
N ASN A 50 -40.01 35.13 15.96
CA ASN A 50 -38.69 35.31 16.59
C ASN A 50 -38.81 35.13 18.10
N ASN A 51 -38.81 33.88 18.56
CA ASN A 51 -38.64 33.59 19.99
C ASN A 51 -37.18 33.91 20.36
N PRO A 52 -36.90 34.79 21.35
CA PRO A 52 -35.53 35.19 21.70
C PRO A 52 -34.62 34.01 22.07
N LEU A 53 -35.21 32.92 22.57
CA LEU A 53 -34.52 31.65 22.86
C LEU A 53 -33.91 30.99 21.63
N ASP A 54 -34.53 31.16 20.46
CA ASP A 54 -34.06 30.52 19.25
C ASP A 54 -32.69 31.10 18.88
N ASN A 55 -32.44 32.40 19.10
CA ASN A 55 -31.15 33.03 18.80
C ASN A 55 -29.95 32.48 19.59
N LEU A 56 -30.19 31.78 20.72
CA LEU A 56 -29.17 31.16 21.58
C LEU A 56 -28.95 29.66 21.30
N ALA A 57 -29.74 29.07 20.42
CA ALA A 57 -29.77 27.61 20.28
C ALA A 57 -28.44 27.05 19.72
N LEU A 58 -27.72 27.83 18.90
CA LEU A 58 -26.40 27.46 18.39
C LEU A 58 -25.33 27.46 19.51
N GLU A 59 -25.31 28.52 20.33
CA GLU A 59 -24.41 28.70 21.46
C GLU A 59 -24.69 27.67 22.57
N GLN A 60 -25.96 27.32 22.78
CA GLN A 60 -26.34 26.23 23.67
C GLN A 60 -25.88 24.88 23.13
N LYS A 61 -26.02 24.66 21.81
CA LYS A 61 -25.58 23.42 21.17
C LYS A 61 -24.07 23.22 21.26
N ASP A 62 -23.26 24.27 21.06
CA ASP A 62 -21.80 24.21 21.21
C ASP A 62 -21.32 23.84 22.63
N LYS A 63 -22.11 24.15 23.65
CA LYS A 63 -21.83 23.77 25.04
C LYS A 63 -22.35 22.38 25.41
N SER A 64 -23.00 21.70 24.47
CA SER A 64 -23.50 20.34 24.62
C SER A 64 -22.73 19.39 23.71
N THR A 65 -22.63 18.14 24.09
CA THR A 65 -22.11 17.08 23.24
C THR A 65 -23.13 15.97 23.12
N THR A 66 -23.37 15.53 21.90
CA THR A 66 -24.20 14.37 21.60
C THR A 66 -23.32 13.14 21.44
N PHE A 67 -23.40 12.22 22.39
CA PHE A 67 -22.74 10.92 22.30
C PHE A 67 -23.69 9.90 21.68
N SER A 68 -23.19 9.11 20.71
CA SER A 68 -23.87 7.90 20.26
C SER A 68 -23.24 6.70 20.96
N VAL A 69 -24.00 6.11 21.89
CA VAL A 69 -23.58 4.96 22.68
C VAL A 69 -24.09 3.69 22.02
N THR A 70 -23.18 2.86 21.54
CA THR A 70 -23.48 1.54 20.99
C THR A 70 -23.12 0.48 22.01
N VAL A 71 -24.05 -0.41 22.34
CA VAL A 71 -23.84 -1.51 23.28
C VAL A 71 -23.96 -2.83 22.54
N LYS A 72 -22.95 -3.69 22.66
CA LYS A 72 -22.98 -5.05 22.14
C LYS A 72 -23.26 -6.05 23.28
N THR A 73 -24.41 -6.72 23.19
CA THR A 73 -24.70 -7.88 24.02
C THR A 73 -24.08 -9.12 23.37
N GLY A 74 -23.40 -9.95 24.15
CA GLY A 74 -22.66 -11.08 23.58
C GLY A 74 -23.54 -12.25 23.14
N ASP A 75 -22.94 -13.16 22.39
CA ASP A 75 -23.62 -14.37 21.86
C ASP A 75 -23.58 -15.57 22.83
N LYS A 76 -23.31 -15.35 24.12
CA LYS A 76 -23.34 -16.43 25.11
C LYS A 76 -24.80 -16.86 25.36
N LYS A 77 -24.99 -18.12 25.72
CA LYS A 77 -26.33 -18.64 26.05
C LYS A 77 -26.90 -17.84 27.22
N ASN A 78 -28.11 -17.31 27.06
CA ASN A 78 -28.79 -16.43 28.02
C ASN A 78 -28.07 -15.09 28.29
N ALA A 79 -27.30 -14.57 27.32
CA ALA A 79 -26.57 -13.32 27.47
C ALA A 79 -27.47 -12.07 27.56
N GLY A 80 -28.70 -12.12 27.07
CA GLY A 80 -29.61 -10.96 27.07
C GLY A 80 -30.28 -10.68 28.42
N THR A 81 -30.75 -9.45 28.62
CA THR A 81 -31.32 -8.98 29.89
C THR A 81 -32.65 -8.24 29.70
N ASP A 82 -33.56 -8.43 30.66
CA ASP A 82 -34.81 -7.67 30.76
C ASP A 82 -34.78 -6.60 31.87
N ALA A 83 -33.62 -6.39 32.50
CA ALA A 83 -33.42 -5.38 33.52
C ALA A 83 -33.29 -3.96 32.92
N ASN A 84 -33.53 -2.93 33.73
CA ASN A 84 -33.29 -1.56 33.27
C ASN A 84 -31.78 -1.27 33.27
N VAL A 85 -31.22 -1.10 32.07
CA VAL A 85 -29.80 -0.78 31.86
C VAL A 85 -29.58 0.73 31.98
N PHE A 86 -28.47 1.10 32.61
CA PHE A 86 -28.01 2.48 32.74
C PHE A 86 -26.51 2.62 32.40
N ILE A 87 -26.11 3.83 32.04
CA ILE A 87 -24.74 4.22 31.73
C ILE A 87 -24.37 5.54 32.41
N THR A 88 -23.09 5.73 32.73
CA THR A 88 -22.49 7.02 33.09
C THR A 88 -21.22 7.24 32.26
N LEU A 89 -21.14 8.36 31.56
CA LEU A 89 -19.93 8.75 30.83
C LEU A 89 -19.10 9.69 31.71
N PHE A 90 -17.79 9.45 31.82
CA PHE A 90 -16.86 10.28 32.59
C PHE A 90 -15.86 10.94 31.66
N GLY A 91 -15.90 12.27 31.60
CA GLY A 91 -14.91 13.09 30.91
C GLY A 91 -13.92 13.75 31.86
N THR A 92 -13.00 14.53 31.29
CA THR A 92 -12.02 15.32 32.05
C THR A 92 -12.62 16.49 32.81
N GLN A 93 -13.77 17.01 32.36
CA GLN A 93 -14.44 18.18 32.94
C GLN A 93 -15.58 17.78 33.87
N ASP A 94 -16.43 16.82 33.47
CA ASP A 94 -17.56 16.35 34.28
C ASP A 94 -18.01 14.90 33.91
N ASN A 95 -19.19 14.48 34.36
CA ASN A 95 -19.81 13.19 34.08
C ASN A 95 -21.34 13.31 33.95
N THR A 96 -21.97 12.43 33.18
CA THR A 96 -23.42 12.48 32.90
C THR A 96 -24.33 12.09 34.07
N GLY A 97 -23.75 11.65 35.20
CA GLY A 97 -24.52 10.89 36.19
C GLY A 97 -25.14 9.60 35.59
N MET A 98 -26.18 9.06 36.23
CA MET A 98 -26.81 7.81 35.81
C MET A 98 -27.89 8.05 34.75
N THR A 99 -27.60 7.68 33.50
CA THR A 99 -28.51 7.80 32.35
C THR A 99 -29.13 6.44 32.01
N LEU A 100 -30.46 6.33 32.03
CA LEU A 100 -31.17 5.10 31.68
C LEU A 100 -31.27 4.91 30.15
N LEU A 101 -30.90 3.74 29.65
CA LEU A 101 -30.92 3.41 28.22
C LEU A 101 -32.30 2.85 27.79
N LYS A 102 -33.28 3.75 27.62
CA LYS A 102 -34.68 3.35 27.39
C LYS A 102 -35.11 3.26 25.92
N SER A 103 -34.65 4.13 25.03
CA SER A 103 -35.09 4.16 23.64
C SER A 103 -33.92 3.89 22.70
N SER A 104 -33.90 2.71 22.08
CA SER A 104 -32.87 2.36 21.10
C SER A 104 -33.30 2.80 19.70
N LYS A 105 -32.34 3.23 18.88
CA LYS A 105 -32.57 3.57 17.47
C LYS A 105 -32.77 2.34 16.58
N THR A 106 -32.30 1.17 17.01
CA THR A 106 -32.24 -0.03 16.15
C THR A 106 -33.38 -1.01 16.42
N ASN A 107 -33.67 -1.31 17.69
CA ASN A 107 -34.61 -2.36 18.06
C ASN A 107 -35.58 -1.89 19.15
N SER A 108 -36.84 -2.35 19.07
CA SER A 108 -37.84 -2.11 20.12
C SER A 108 -37.64 -3.02 21.35
N ASP A 109 -37.20 -4.26 21.13
CA ASP A 109 -36.75 -5.19 22.16
C ASP A 109 -35.22 -5.10 22.27
N LYS A 110 -34.71 -4.75 23.46
CA LYS A 110 -33.33 -4.26 23.63
C LYS A 110 -32.52 -5.26 24.44
N PHE A 111 -31.21 -5.29 24.21
CA PHE A 111 -30.23 -6.08 24.96
C PHE A 111 -30.50 -7.58 24.89
N GLU A 112 -30.91 -8.04 23.70
CA GLU A 112 -31.09 -9.45 23.39
C GLU A 112 -29.74 -10.13 23.11
N ARG A 113 -29.72 -11.46 23.15
CA ARG A 113 -28.49 -12.21 22.81
C ARG A 113 -27.99 -11.83 21.41
N ASP A 114 -26.70 -11.56 21.30
CA ASP A 114 -26.00 -11.17 20.06
C ASP A 114 -26.53 -9.87 19.41
N SER A 115 -27.30 -9.06 20.13
CA SER A 115 -27.85 -7.81 19.59
C SER A 115 -26.87 -6.63 19.72
N ILE A 116 -27.10 -5.62 18.88
CA ILE A 116 -26.42 -4.32 18.94
C ILE A 116 -27.48 -3.24 19.07
N GLU A 117 -27.40 -2.47 20.14
CA GLU A 117 -28.29 -1.35 20.42
C GLU A 117 -27.54 -0.03 20.35
N ILE A 118 -28.15 0.97 19.71
CA ILE A 118 -27.61 2.33 19.62
C ILE A 118 -28.53 3.29 20.38
N PHE A 119 -27.93 4.12 21.24
CA PHE A 119 -28.60 5.12 22.07
C PHE A 119 -27.98 6.50 21.85
N THR A 120 -28.77 7.56 21.98
CA THR A 120 -28.27 8.94 22.01
C THR A 120 -28.19 9.42 23.46
N VAL A 121 -27.04 9.96 23.86
CA VAL A 121 -26.85 10.63 25.14
C VAL A 121 -26.40 12.07 24.88
N GLU A 122 -27.29 13.03 25.06
CA GLU A 122 -26.98 14.47 25.06
C GLU A 122 -26.67 14.94 26.49
N THR A 123 -25.58 15.67 26.66
CA THR A 123 -25.10 16.22 27.95
C THR A 123 -24.24 17.46 27.67
N LEU A 124 -23.83 18.20 28.70
CA LEU A 124 -22.85 19.26 28.57
C LEU A 124 -21.48 18.72 28.12
N ASP A 125 -20.62 19.58 27.58
CA ASP A 125 -19.26 19.20 27.22
C ASP A 125 -18.52 18.58 28.43
N LEU A 126 -18.19 17.30 28.31
CA LEU A 126 -17.48 16.53 29.33
C LEU A 126 -15.96 16.65 29.18
N GLY A 127 -15.46 17.28 28.10
CA GLY A 127 -14.10 17.13 27.62
C GLY A 127 -13.77 15.71 27.20
N ASP A 128 -12.50 15.33 27.28
CA ASP A 128 -12.03 14.02 26.83
C ASP A 128 -12.59 12.88 27.71
N LEU A 129 -13.31 11.94 27.10
CA LEU A 129 -13.83 10.74 27.79
C LEU A 129 -12.70 9.77 28.12
N TRP A 130 -12.65 9.30 29.37
CA TRP A 130 -11.65 8.34 29.84
C TRP A 130 -12.25 7.06 30.44
N LYS A 131 -13.52 7.10 30.86
CA LYS A 131 -14.19 5.97 31.51
C LYS A 131 -15.70 5.97 31.25
N VAL A 132 -16.26 4.77 31.17
CA VAL A 132 -17.70 4.52 31.13
C VAL A 132 -18.08 3.61 32.28
N ARG A 133 -19.19 3.88 32.96
CA ARG A 133 -19.82 2.93 33.88
C ARG A 133 -21.08 2.38 33.23
N ILE A 134 -21.20 1.07 33.13
CA ILE A 134 -22.40 0.41 32.63
C ILE A 134 -22.95 -0.58 33.66
N GLY A 135 -24.27 -0.66 33.79
CA GLY A 135 -24.91 -1.49 34.81
C GLY A 135 -26.40 -1.68 34.57
N HIS A 136 -27.02 -2.50 35.41
CA HIS A 136 -28.46 -2.71 35.40
C HIS A 136 -29.02 -2.77 36.84
N ASP A 137 -30.33 -2.55 36.98
CA ASP A 137 -31.01 -2.51 38.28
C ASP A 137 -31.40 -3.90 38.85
N ASN A 138 -31.06 -4.97 38.13
CA ASN A 138 -31.37 -6.36 38.47
C ASN A 138 -32.89 -6.64 38.64
N THR A 139 -33.74 -5.89 37.94
CA THR A 139 -35.18 -6.17 37.81
C THR A 139 -35.47 -7.13 36.64
N GLY A 140 -36.71 -7.59 36.48
CA GLY A 140 -37.08 -8.54 35.42
C GLY A 140 -36.96 -10.03 35.82
N LYS A 141 -37.27 -10.93 34.88
CA LYS A 141 -37.23 -12.39 35.01
C LYS A 141 -35.85 -12.97 34.71
N ALA A 142 -35.05 -12.31 33.90
CA ALA A 142 -33.71 -12.73 33.48
C ALA A 142 -32.74 -11.54 33.54
N PRO A 143 -32.39 -11.04 34.74
CA PRO A 143 -31.59 -9.83 34.89
C PRO A 143 -30.12 -9.99 34.49
N GLY A 144 -29.59 -11.22 34.44
CA GLY A 144 -28.19 -11.47 34.13
C GLY A 144 -27.86 -11.07 32.71
N TRP A 145 -26.75 -10.36 32.51
CA TRP A 145 -26.42 -9.75 31.23
C TRP A 145 -24.95 -9.99 30.87
N PHE A 146 -24.64 -10.47 29.67
CA PHE A 146 -23.26 -10.56 29.18
C PHE A 146 -22.98 -9.43 28.19
N VAL A 147 -22.12 -8.50 28.60
CA VAL A 147 -21.73 -7.35 27.77
C VAL A 147 -20.41 -7.64 27.10
N ASP A 148 -20.36 -7.59 25.78
CA ASP A 148 -19.10 -7.72 25.02
C ASP A 148 -18.31 -6.41 25.12
N TRP A 149 -18.88 -5.31 24.66
CA TRP A 149 -18.25 -3.99 24.64
C TRP A 149 -19.29 -2.87 24.58
N VAL A 150 -18.85 -1.67 24.93
CA VAL A 150 -19.56 -0.41 24.73
C VAL A 150 -18.71 0.46 23.82
N GLU A 151 -19.29 1.06 22.80
CA GLU A 151 -18.63 2.04 21.95
C GLU A 151 -19.32 3.39 22.14
N VAL A 152 -18.54 4.45 22.30
CA VAL A 152 -19.03 5.81 22.46
C VAL A 152 -18.45 6.65 21.33
N ASP A 153 -19.32 7.02 20.40
CA ASP A 153 -19.00 7.97 19.35
C ASP A 153 -19.26 9.39 19.86
N ALA A 154 -18.22 10.23 19.79
CA ALA A 154 -18.20 11.61 20.25
C ALA A 154 -17.82 12.54 19.08
N PRO A 155 -18.79 12.92 18.23
CA PRO A 155 -18.55 13.74 17.04
C PRO A 155 -17.86 15.07 17.32
N SER A 156 -18.22 15.78 18.39
CA SER A 156 -17.58 17.04 18.78
C SER A 156 -16.08 16.91 19.07
N LEU A 157 -15.63 15.72 19.47
CA LEU A 157 -14.22 15.42 19.73
C LEU A 157 -13.51 14.79 18.52
N GLY A 158 -14.24 14.40 17.47
CA GLY A 158 -13.71 13.62 16.36
C GLY A 158 -13.23 12.23 16.79
N LYS A 159 -13.83 11.64 17.83
CA LYS A 159 -13.38 10.38 18.46
C LYS A 159 -14.51 9.38 18.56
N CYS A 160 -14.27 8.15 18.12
CA CYS A 160 -15.11 6.99 18.43
C CYS A 160 -14.30 6.01 19.29
N MET A 161 -14.76 5.80 20.52
CA MET A 161 -14.01 5.15 21.59
C MET A 161 -14.65 3.82 21.97
N THR A 162 -13.86 2.73 21.93
CA THR A 162 -14.32 1.41 22.39
C THR A 162 -13.93 1.17 23.84
N PHE A 163 -14.88 0.62 24.60
CA PHE A 163 -14.80 0.26 26.02
C PHE A 163 -15.15 -1.24 26.15
N PRO A 164 -14.15 -2.14 26.06
CA PRO A 164 -14.39 -3.57 26.14
C PRO A 164 -14.81 -4.00 27.55
N CYS A 165 -15.75 -4.93 27.63
CA CYS A 165 -16.23 -5.52 28.88
C CYS A 165 -15.90 -7.02 28.94
N GLY A 166 -16.50 -7.82 28.06
CA GLY A 166 -16.31 -9.28 27.97
C GLY A 166 -16.64 -10.03 29.27
N ARG A 167 -17.67 -9.58 30.01
CA ARG A 167 -17.96 -10.07 31.36
C ARG A 167 -19.46 -10.17 31.61
N TRP A 168 -19.84 -11.05 32.54
CA TRP A 168 -21.21 -11.08 33.04
C TRP A 168 -21.42 -9.96 34.07
N LEU A 169 -22.54 -9.28 33.93
CA LEU A 169 -23.16 -8.40 34.91
C LEU A 169 -24.36 -9.17 35.48
N ALA A 170 -24.12 -9.98 36.51
CA ALA A 170 -25.12 -10.87 37.09
C ALA A 170 -24.74 -11.24 38.53
N LYS A 171 -25.72 -11.32 39.44
CA LYS A 171 -25.46 -11.71 40.84
C LYS A 171 -25.07 -13.19 41.01
N ASN A 172 -25.39 -14.01 40.02
CA ASN A 172 -25.25 -15.47 40.06
C ASN A 172 -24.22 -16.03 39.06
N GLU A 173 -23.55 -15.16 38.28
CA GLU A 173 -22.54 -15.55 37.31
C GLU A 173 -21.27 -14.70 37.45
N ASP A 174 -20.15 -15.20 36.92
CA ASP A 174 -18.82 -14.56 36.97
C ASP A 174 -18.42 -14.15 38.41
N ASP A 175 -18.30 -12.86 38.73
CA ASP A 175 -17.91 -12.37 40.06
C ASP A 175 -19.07 -11.76 40.88
N GLY A 176 -20.31 -11.87 40.41
CA GLY A 176 -21.49 -11.36 41.12
C GLY A 176 -21.76 -9.85 40.95
N ALA A 177 -20.92 -9.11 40.23
CA ALA A 177 -21.11 -7.68 40.00
C ALA A 177 -22.22 -7.43 38.97
N ILE A 178 -23.01 -6.37 39.15
CA ILE A 178 -24.07 -5.92 38.22
C ILE A 178 -23.79 -4.54 37.62
N VAL A 179 -22.62 -3.98 37.93
CA VAL A 179 -22.11 -2.68 37.45
C VAL A 179 -20.62 -2.81 37.18
N ARG A 180 -20.14 -2.22 36.09
CA ARG A 180 -18.73 -2.21 35.69
C ARG A 180 -18.25 -0.82 35.31
N ASP A 181 -17.05 -0.49 35.76
CA ASP A 181 -16.27 0.63 35.23
C ASP A 181 -15.38 0.09 34.11
N LEU A 182 -15.58 0.60 32.90
CA LEU A 182 -14.86 0.27 31.69
C LEU A 182 -13.98 1.45 31.32
N PHE A 183 -12.74 1.16 30.92
CA PHE A 183 -11.78 2.16 30.50
C PHE A 183 -11.61 2.08 28.99
N HIS A 184 -11.40 3.24 28.38
CA HIS A 184 -11.26 3.31 26.94
C HIS A 184 -10.01 2.55 26.47
N ALA A 185 -10.17 1.69 25.48
CA ALA A 185 -9.06 1.07 24.76
C ALA A 185 -8.44 2.08 23.79
N GLU A 186 -7.43 2.84 24.25
CA GLU A 186 -6.75 3.90 23.48
C GLU A 186 -6.23 3.44 22.11
N LEU A 187 -5.87 2.17 21.96
CA LEU A 187 -5.37 1.62 20.69
C LEU A 187 -6.49 1.31 19.68
N GLN A 188 -7.74 1.26 20.14
CA GLN A 188 -8.92 0.96 19.33
C GLN A 188 -9.74 2.23 18.98
N THR A 189 -9.28 3.42 19.40
CA THR A 189 -9.95 4.70 19.09
C THR A 189 -9.91 4.99 17.60
N ARG A 190 -11.06 5.31 17.02
CA ARG A 190 -11.13 5.82 15.65
C ARG A 190 -11.20 7.34 15.70
N LEU A 191 -10.27 8.01 15.01
CA LEU A 191 -10.23 9.46 14.87
C LEU A 191 -10.80 9.88 13.51
N TYR A 192 -11.58 10.96 13.48
CA TYR A 192 -12.15 11.56 12.27
C TYR A 192 -12.31 13.08 12.45
N THR A 193 -12.64 13.80 11.37
CA THR A 193 -12.85 15.25 11.41
C THR A 193 -13.92 15.59 12.46
N PRO A 194 -13.62 16.42 13.47
CA PRO A 194 -14.58 16.80 14.49
C PRO A 194 -15.83 17.42 13.88
N PHE A 195 -16.96 17.27 14.57
CA PHE A 195 -18.22 17.84 14.15
C PHE A 195 -18.48 19.12 14.93
N VAL A 196 -18.83 20.19 14.23
CA VAL A 196 -19.20 21.48 14.84
C VAL A 196 -20.67 21.78 14.53
N PRO A 197 -21.36 22.52 15.40
CA PRO A 197 -22.74 22.87 15.16
C PRO A 197 -22.83 23.96 14.07
N TYR A 198 -23.65 23.68 13.06
CA TYR A 198 -24.09 24.65 12.06
C TYR A 198 -25.58 24.93 12.26
N GLU A 199 -25.94 26.20 12.25
CA GLU A 199 -27.32 26.63 12.14
C GLU A 199 -27.63 26.91 10.66
N ILE A 200 -28.60 26.20 10.10
CA ILE A 200 -29.00 26.27 8.69
C ILE A 200 -30.44 26.75 8.63
N ILE A 201 -30.68 27.88 7.97
CA ILE A 201 -32.01 28.45 7.78
C ILE A 201 -32.35 28.44 6.29
N LEU A 202 -33.47 27.80 5.95
CA LEU A 202 -33.95 27.69 4.58
C LEU A 202 -35.17 28.58 4.38
N TYR A 203 -35.08 29.51 3.44
CA TYR A 203 -36.18 30.42 3.11
C TYR A 203 -36.93 29.92 1.88
N THR A 204 -38.19 29.54 2.06
CA THR A 204 -39.07 29.13 0.96
C THR A 204 -39.85 30.35 0.45
N SER A 205 -39.76 30.62 -0.86
CA SER A 205 -40.32 31.84 -1.45
C SER A 205 -41.85 31.94 -1.33
N ASP A 206 -42.40 33.15 -1.49
CA ASP A 206 -43.85 33.40 -1.58
C ASP A 206 -44.41 33.18 -3.00
N VAL A 207 -43.81 32.27 -3.77
CA VAL A 207 -44.28 31.89 -5.11
C VAL A 207 -45.39 30.83 -4.97
N PHE A 208 -46.35 30.84 -5.90
CA PHE A 208 -47.42 29.83 -5.90
C PHE A 208 -46.84 28.41 -5.96
N ALA A 209 -47.28 27.54 -5.04
CA ALA A 209 -46.81 26.15 -4.89
C ALA A 209 -45.32 25.97 -4.52
N ALA A 210 -44.67 26.98 -3.94
CA ALA A 210 -43.24 26.94 -3.58
C ALA A 210 -42.84 25.89 -2.53
N GLY A 211 -43.77 25.42 -1.70
CA GLY A 211 -43.47 24.45 -0.63
C GLY A 211 -43.35 23.01 -1.12
N THR A 212 -42.62 22.17 -0.39
CA THR A 212 -42.29 20.79 -0.81
C THR A 212 -42.56 19.75 0.27
N ASP A 213 -42.83 18.52 -0.16
CA ASP A 213 -42.86 17.33 0.70
C ASP A 213 -41.67 16.39 0.51
N ALA A 214 -40.71 16.78 -0.34
CA ALA A 214 -39.46 16.05 -0.54
C ALA A 214 -38.48 16.31 0.61
N ASN A 215 -37.63 15.34 0.92
CA ASN A 215 -36.61 15.54 1.94
C ASN A 215 -35.44 16.33 1.36
N ILE A 216 -35.19 17.51 1.92
CA ILE A 216 -34.09 18.39 1.51
C ILE A 216 -32.79 17.92 2.16
N PHE A 217 -31.70 17.95 1.40
CA PHE A 217 -30.35 17.69 1.86
C PHE A 217 -29.42 18.85 1.55
N ILE A 218 -28.33 18.93 2.31
CA ILE A 218 -27.25 19.90 2.15
C ILE A 218 -25.88 19.22 2.20
N VAL A 219 -24.90 19.83 1.54
CA VAL A 219 -23.46 19.61 1.71
C VAL A 219 -22.79 20.97 1.82
N ILE A 220 -21.89 21.13 2.79
CA ILE A 220 -21.10 22.35 3.00
C ILE A 220 -19.67 22.07 2.54
N TYR A 221 -19.06 23.00 1.80
CA TYR A 221 -17.68 22.89 1.29
C TYR A 221 -16.85 24.04 1.86
N GLY A 222 -15.69 23.71 2.40
CA GLY A 222 -14.65 24.67 2.75
C GLY A 222 -13.41 24.49 1.89
N CYS A 223 -12.31 25.13 2.30
CA CYS A 223 -11.04 25.10 1.57
C CYS A 223 -10.44 23.70 1.47
N ASP A 224 -9.50 23.52 0.53
CA ASP A 224 -8.72 22.29 0.33
C ASP A 224 -9.58 21.03 0.11
N ALA A 225 -10.75 21.21 -0.50
CA ALA A 225 -11.74 20.17 -0.77
C ALA A 225 -12.29 19.44 0.49
N VAL A 226 -12.21 20.06 1.68
CA VAL A 226 -12.88 19.57 2.88
C VAL A 226 -14.38 19.84 2.74
N CYS A 227 -15.20 18.81 2.87
CA CYS A 227 -16.66 18.94 2.80
C CYS A 227 -17.37 18.00 3.76
N THR A 228 -18.60 18.38 4.12
CA THR A 228 -19.48 17.51 4.91
C THR A 228 -19.97 16.34 4.08
N GLN A 229 -20.44 15.28 4.72
CA GLN A 229 -21.27 14.31 4.00
C GLN A 229 -22.62 14.93 3.60
N GLN A 230 -23.29 14.31 2.62
CA GLN A 230 -24.66 14.69 2.25
C GLN A 230 -25.61 14.42 3.40
N LYS A 231 -26.15 15.47 3.99
CA LYS A 231 -27.04 15.39 5.16
C LYS A 231 -28.45 15.80 4.80
N TYR A 232 -29.41 14.92 5.07
CA TYR A 232 -30.84 15.27 5.04
C TYR A 232 -31.22 16.06 6.29
N LEU A 233 -31.96 17.15 6.10
CA LEU A 233 -32.33 18.09 7.17
C LEU A 233 -33.40 17.51 8.10
N CYS A 234 -34.39 16.80 7.55
CA CYS A 234 -35.44 16.16 8.34
C CYS A 234 -35.14 14.68 8.55
N THR A 235 -35.31 14.22 9.79
CA THR A 235 -35.01 12.83 10.19
C THR A 235 -36.16 11.86 9.89
N ASN A 236 -37.39 12.38 9.86
CA ASN A 236 -38.59 11.58 9.70
C ASN A 236 -39.70 12.31 8.91
N LYS A 237 -40.70 11.56 8.46
CA LYS A 237 -41.82 12.09 7.66
C LYS A 237 -42.76 13.03 8.41
N ARG A 238 -42.72 13.08 9.74
CA ARG A 238 -43.56 13.98 10.55
C ARG A 238 -42.95 15.37 10.54
N GLU A 239 -41.64 15.48 10.77
CA GLU A 239 -40.85 16.71 10.61
C GLU A 239 -40.98 17.27 9.19
N GLN A 240 -40.81 16.42 8.16
CA GLN A 240 -40.92 16.86 6.75
C GLN A 240 -42.24 17.58 6.43
N LYS A 241 -43.33 17.26 7.13
CA LYS A 241 -44.65 17.90 6.90
C LYS A 241 -44.81 19.24 7.63
N LEU A 242 -43.95 19.52 8.60
CA LEU A 242 -43.99 20.75 9.40
C LEU A 242 -43.11 21.85 8.80
N PHE A 243 -42.16 21.49 7.94
CA PHE A 243 -41.18 22.38 7.35
C PHE A 243 -41.45 22.63 5.86
N PHE A 244 -40.78 23.64 5.32
CA PHE A 244 -40.76 23.96 3.88
C PHE A 244 -42.12 24.35 3.28
N GLU A 245 -42.99 24.97 4.08
CA GLU A 245 -44.21 25.58 3.57
C GLU A 245 -43.90 26.87 2.78
N ARG A 246 -44.81 27.28 1.90
CA ARG A 246 -44.68 28.53 1.15
C ARG A 246 -44.54 29.71 2.12
N LYS A 247 -43.64 30.65 1.83
CA LYS A 247 -43.39 31.85 2.65
C LYS A 247 -43.04 31.49 4.11
N SER A 248 -42.18 30.50 4.27
CA SER A 248 -41.69 30.07 5.57
C SER A 248 -40.16 30.09 5.62
N ALA A 249 -39.62 30.25 6.83
CA ALA A 249 -38.22 30.00 7.14
C ALA A 249 -38.15 28.72 7.98
N SER A 250 -37.39 27.73 7.55
CA SER A 250 -37.20 26.47 8.28
C SER A 250 -35.79 26.41 8.82
N ARG A 251 -35.65 26.36 10.14
CA ARG A 251 -34.37 26.43 10.86
C ARG A 251 -33.96 25.05 11.40
N PHE A 252 -32.70 24.71 11.21
CA PHE A 252 -32.10 23.45 11.65
C PHE A 252 -30.76 23.73 12.33
N ILE A 253 -30.48 23.05 13.45
CA ILE A 253 -29.17 23.07 14.09
C ILE A 253 -28.62 21.66 14.02
N MET A 254 -27.47 21.50 13.38
CA MET A 254 -26.91 20.20 13.04
C MET A 254 -25.42 20.16 13.33
N GLU A 255 -24.97 19.08 13.98
CA GLU A 255 -23.55 18.77 14.07
C GLU A 255 -23.11 18.11 12.75
N LEU A 256 -22.20 18.74 12.03
CA LEU A 256 -21.62 18.28 10.77
C LEU A 256 -20.10 18.42 10.83
N GLU A 257 -19.39 17.76 9.93
CA GLU A 257 -17.92 17.84 9.84
C GLU A 257 -17.45 19.30 9.77
N ASP A 258 -16.43 19.65 10.56
CA ASP A 258 -15.80 20.96 10.51
C ASP A 258 -15.09 21.16 9.16
N VAL A 259 -15.66 22.03 8.33
CA VAL A 259 -15.11 22.38 7.02
C VAL A 259 -14.05 23.49 7.09
N GLY A 260 -13.65 23.91 8.30
CA GLY A 260 -12.64 24.94 8.52
C GLY A 260 -13.21 26.36 8.53
N GLU A 261 -12.32 27.35 8.52
CA GLU A 261 -12.67 28.76 8.72
C GLU A 261 -13.38 29.42 7.53
N ILE A 262 -13.35 28.85 6.33
CA ILE A 262 -13.95 29.46 5.15
C ILE A 262 -14.93 28.46 4.54
N ILE A 263 -16.18 28.89 4.33
CA ILE A 263 -17.17 28.14 3.57
C ILE A 263 -17.22 28.75 2.17
N GLU A 264 -16.79 27.98 1.16
CA GLU A 264 -16.65 28.45 -0.21
C GLU A 264 -17.95 28.28 -1.00
N LYS A 265 -18.69 27.19 -0.75
CA LYS A 265 -19.98 26.90 -1.40
C LYS A 265 -20.82 25.93 -0.59
N ILE A 266 -22.09 25.83 -0.97
CA ILE A 266 -23.01 24.78 -0.51
C ILE A 266 -23.65 24.08 -1.68
N ARG A 267 -23.97 22.81 -1.51
CA ARG A 267 -24.85 22.06 -2.41
C ARG A 267 -26.15 21.79 -1.69
N ILE A 268 -27.27 22.19 -2.30
CA ILE A 268 -28.60 21.93 -1.78
C ILE A 268 -29.43 21.17 -2.80
N GLY A 269 -30.23 20.22 -2.33
CA GLY A 269 -31.11 19.45 -3.20
C GLY A 269 -32.15 18.66 -2.43
N HIS A 270 -32.94 17.85 -3.12
CA HIS A 270 -33.97 17.03 -2.49
C HIS A 270 -34.11 15.66 -3.17
N ASP A 271 -34.67 14.68 -2.47
CA ASP A 271 -34.85 13.31 -2.97
C ASP A 271 -35.95 13.15 -4.02
N ASN A 272 -36.68 14.24 -4.33
CA ASN A 272 -37.79 14.28 -5.27
C ASN A 272 -38.88 13.22 -4.98
N THR A 273 -39.10 12.92 -3.70
CA THR A 273 -40.20 12.06 -3.24
C THR A 273 -41.41 12.90 -2.83
N GLY A 274 -42.58 12.27 -2.73
CA GLY A 274 -43.82 12.94 -2.33
C GLY A 274 -44.78 13.27 -3.48
N ILE A 275 -45.91 13.87 -3.14
CA ILE A 275 -46.99 14.32 -4.04
C ILE A 275 -46.62 15.66 -4.68
N ASN A 276 -45.94 16.56 -3.95
CA ASN A 276 -45.46 17.84 -4.45
C ASN A 276 -43.95 18.03 -4.20
N PRO A 277 -43.09 17.28 -4.91
CA PRO A 277 -41.66 17.31 -4.67
C PRO A 277 -40.98 18.62 -5.08
N GLY A 278 -41.65 19.48 -5.85
CA GLY A 278 -41.08 20.72 -6.35
C GLY A 278 -40.96 21.77 -5.23
N TRP A 279 -39.80 22.41 -5.14
CA TRP A 279 -39.50 23.40 -4.11
C TRP A 279 -38.98 24.69 -4.74
N HIS A 280 -39.42 25.86 -4.28
CA HIS A 280 -38.81 27.13 -4.66
C HIS A 280 -38.03 27.72 -3.48
N CYS A 281 -36.70 27.70 -3.60
CA CYS A 281 -35.79 28.24 -2.59
C CYS A 281 -35.49 29.71 -2.87
N SER A 282 -35.67 30.57 -1.88
CA SER A 282 -35.27 31.98 -1.94
C SER A 282 -33.76 32.12 -1.68
N HIS A 283 -33.31 31.71 -0.50
CA HIS A 283 -31.92 31.72 -0.08
C HIS A 283 -31.73 30.77 1.11
N VAL A 284 -30.48 30.50 1.44
CA VAL A 284 -30.08 29.69 2.59
C VAL A 284 -29.11 30.51 3.42
N ASP A 285 -29.32 30.59 4.72
CA ASP A 285 -28.35 31.17 5.65
C ASP A 285 -27.66 30.05 6.42
N ILE A 286 -26.34 30.14 6.55
CA ILE A 286 -25.54 29.28 7.42
C ILE A 286 -24.88 30.13 8.48
N ARG A 287 -25.28 29.94 9.73
CA ARG A 287 -24.70 30.58 10.91
C ARG A 287 -23.84 29.59 11.69
N ARG A 288 -22.66 30.03 12.11
CA ARG A 288 -21.68 29.25 12.88
C ARG A 288 -20.97 30.11 13.92
N LEU A 289 -20.28 29.48 14.86
CA LEU A 289 -19.45 30.18 15.84
C LEU A 289 -18.10 30.57 15.25
N LEU A 290 -17.55 31.70 15.72
CA LEU A 290 -16.18 32.10 15.41
C LEU A 290 -15.17 31.14 16.10
N PRO A 291 -13.93 31.00 15.57
CA PRO A 291 -12.93 30.09 16.14
C PRO A 291 -12.59 30.36 17.61
N ASP A 292 -12.65 31.62 18.04
CA ASP A 292 -12.43 32.03 19.43
C ASP A 292 -13.68 31.93 20.32
N LYS A 293 -14.82 31.50 19.75
CA LYS A 293 -16.13 31.37 20.40
C LYS A 293 -16.69 32.66 21.01
N ASP A 294 -16.11 33.82 20.66
CA ASP A 294 -16.52 35.15 21.14
C ASP A 294 -17.59 35.79 20.24
N GLY A 295 -18.27 35.01 19.40
CA GLY A 295 -19.27 35.52 18.46
C GLY A 295 -19.73 34.52 17.42
N THR A 296 -20.56 34.98 16.48
CA THR A 296 -21.08 34.18 15.36
C THR A 296 -20.86 34.87 14.02
N GLU A 297 -20.82 34.05 12.98
CA GLU A 297 -20.77 34.46 11.58
C GLU A 297 -21.90 33.79 10.81
N THR A 298 -22.67 34.59 10.07
CA THR A 298 -23.77 34.13 9.19
C THR A 298 -23.41 34.44 7.75
N LEU A 299 -23.42 33.41 6.91
CA LEU A 299 -23.22 33.50 5.47
C LEU A 299 -24.55 33.29 4.74
N THR A 300 -24.89 34.20 3.83
CA THR A 300 -26.12 34.13 3.02
C THR A 300 -25.82 33.63 1.61
N PHE A 301 -26.54 32.59 1.21
CA PHE A 301 -26.43 31.92 -0.09
C PHE A 301 -27.70 32.16 -0.92
N PRO A 302 -27.69 33.09 -1.89
CA PRO A 302 -28.86 33.39 -2.71
C PRO A 302 -29.19 32.22 -3.65
N CYS A 303 -30.48 31.91 -3.84
CA CYS A 303 -30.94 30.90 -4.80
C CYS A 303 -31.98 31.45 -5.78
N ASP A 304 -33.13 31.91 -5.27
CA ASP A 304 -34.32 32.41 -5.98
C ASP A 304 -34.76 31.58 -7.20
N ARG A 305 -34.81 30.26 -7.06
CA ARG A 305 -35.07 29.31 -8.17
C ARG A 305 -35.92 28.13 -7.73
N TRP A 306 -36.57 27.49 -8.71
CA TRP A 306 -37.18 26.17 -8.52
C TRP A 306 -36.12 25.07 -8.53
N LEU A 307 -36.23 24.16 -7.56
CA LEU A 307 -35.62 22.83 -7.53
C LEU A 307 -36.77 21.83 -7.72
N ALA A 308 -37.04 21.46 -8.96
CA ALA A 308 -38.16 20.60 -9.33
C ALA A 308 -37.89 19.96 -10.69
N LYS A 309 -38.43 18.76 -10.96
CA LYS A 309 -38.39 18.17 -12.33
C LYS A 309 -39.48 18.71 -13.26
N SER A 310 -40.50 19.36 -12.71
CA SER A 310 -41.67 19.87 -13.44
C SER A 310 -41.56 21.36 -13.82
N GLU A 311 -40.77 22.13 -13.07
CA GLU A 311 -40.67 23.59 -13.19
C GLU A 311 -39.25 24.03 -13.61
N ASP A 312 -39.13 25.30 -14.02
CA ASP A 312 -37.87 25.98 -14.36
C ASP A 312 -36.94 25.17 -15.29
N ASP A 313 -35.71 24.87 -14.86
CA ASP A 313 -34.71 24.12 -15.63
C ASP A 313 -34.72 22.61 -15.38
N LYS A 314 -35.72 22.12 -14.65
CA LYS A 314 -35.92 20.71 -14.29
C LYS A 314 -34.83 20.12 -13.39
N LYS A 315 -33.98 20.95 -12.80
CA LYS A 315 -32.93 20.53 -11.85
C LYS A 315 -33.52 20.43 -10.45
N THR A 316 -33.00 19.51 -9.64
CA THR A 316 -33.42 19.26 -8.25
C THR A 316 -32.29 19.47 -7.25
N ILE A 317 -31.14 19.95 -7.75
CA ILE A 317 -29.91 20.19 -7.01
C ILE A 317 -29.32 21.50 -7.54
N ARG A 318 -28.81 22.34 -6.64
CA ARG A 318 -28.12 23.61 -6.92
C ARG A 318 -26.81 23.67 -6.13
N GLU A 319 -25.83 24.36 -6.68
CA GLU A 319 -24.64 24.81 -5.94
C GLU A 319 -24.75 26.33 -5.78
N LEU A 320 -24.60 26.80 -4.55
CA LEU A 320 -24.76 28.20 -4.18
C LEU A 320 -23.46 28.67 -3.52
N VAL A 321 -23.08 29.92 -3.80
CA VAL A 321 -21.89 30.57 -3.26
C VAL A 321 -22.31 31.70 -2.31
N PRO A 322 -21.52 32.00 -1.27
CA PRO A 322 -21.90 33.02 -0.29
C PRO A 322 -21.83 34.41 -0.94
N TYR A 323 -22.80 35.25 -0.62
CA TYR A 323 -22.89 36.62 -1.12
C TYR A 323 -22.58 37.65 -0.02
N ASP A 324 -23.20 37.48 1.15
CA ASP A 324 -23.03 38.35 2.31
C ASP A 324 -22.49 37.57 3.51
N ILE A 325 -21.62 38.23 4.29
CA ILE A 325 -21.15 37.77 5.59
C ILE A 325 -21.60 38.78 6.65
N PHE A 326 -22.32 38.30 7.64
CA PHE A 326 -22.68 39.05 8.84
C PHE A 326 -21.99 38.47 10.06
N THR A 327 -21.13 39.27 10.70
CA THR A 327 -20.38 38.86 11.89
C THR A 327 -20.85 39.63 13.12
N GLU A 328 -21.12 38.92 14.20
CA GLU A 328 -21.45 39.46 15.51
C GLU A 328 -20.38 39.01 16.51
N LYS A 329 -19.59 39.94 17.03
CA LYS A 329 -18.47 39.63 17.94
C LYS A 329 -18.54 40.43 19.23
N TYR A 330 -18.45 39.74 20.36
CA TYR A 330 -18.32 40.37 21.68
C TYR A 330 -16.89 40.88 21.88
N MET A 331 -16.77 42.13 22.28
CA MET A 331 -15.50 42.78 22.58
C MET A 331 -15.14 42.55 24.06
N ARG A 332 -13.86 42.70 24.41
CA ARG A 332 -13.37 42.53 25.79
C ARG A 332 -14.02 43.46 26.82
N ASP A 333 -14.62 44.56 26.37
CA ASP A 333 -15.39 45.50 27.21
C ASP A 333 -16.86 45.12 27.38
N GLY A 334 -17.29 43.98 26.81
CA GLY A 334 -18.65 43.48 26.84
C GLY A 334 -19.57 44.04 25.76
N SER A 335 -19.10 44.92 24.88
CA SER A 335 -19.91 45.47 23.77
C SER A 335 -20.01 44.50 22.58
N LEU A 336 -21.16 44.45 21.92
CA LEU A 336 -21.37 43.66 20.69
C LEU A 336 -20.99 44.50 19.46
N ARG A 337 -20.04 44.00 18.66
CA ARG A 337 -19.68 44.59 17.37
C ARG A 337 -20.34 43.78 16.25
N GLN A 338 -21.18 44.45 15.48
CA GLN A 338 -21.81 43.90 14.28
C GLN A 338 -21.09 44.43 13.03
N VAL A 339 -20.71 43.54 12.12
CA VAL A 339 -20.03 43.86 10.88
C VAL A 339 -20.75 43.17 9.73
N TYR A 340 -21.16 43.96 8.74
CA TYR A 340 -21.66 43.46 7.46
C TYR A 340 -20.55 43.61 6.43
N LYS A 341 -20.24 42.53 5.71
CA LYS A 341 -19.23 42.50 4.66
C LYS A 341 -19.77 41.71 3.47
N GLU A 342 -19.80 42.32 2.28
CA GLU A 342 -19.98 41.59 1.02
C GLU A 342 -18.74 40.72 0.76
N VAL A 343 -18.93 39.50 0.27
CA VAL A 343 -17.81 38.61 -0.08
C VAL A 343 -17.04 39.24 -1.24
N GLU A 344 -15.75 39.54 -1.01
CA GLU A 344 -14.92 40.27 -1.99
C GLU A 344 -14.66 39.44 -3.26
N GLU A 345 -14.48 38.12 -3.12
CA GLU A 345 -14.13 37.18 -4.21
C GLU A 345 -14.86 35.83 -4.03
N PRO A 346 -16.19 35.75 -4.24
CA PRO A 346 -16.89 34.47 -4.23
C PRO A 346 -16.49 33.62 -5.44
N LEU A 347 -16.59 32.29 -5.33
CA LEU A 347 -16.41 31.41 -6.48
C LEU A 347 -17.43 31.74 -7.57
N ASP A 348 -16.98 31.78 -8.83
CA ASP A 348 -17.87 31.99 -9.96
C ASP A 348 -18.71 30.73 -10.21
N ILE A 349 -19.97 30.90 -10.62
CA ILE A 349 -20.76 29.81 -11.18
C ILE A 349 -20.36 29.63 -12.65
N VAL A 350 -19.72 28.50 -12.94
CA VAL A 350 -19.14 28.19 -14.24
C VAL A 350 -20.04 27.22 -15.01
N LEU A 351 -20.10 27.41 -16.32
CA LEU A 351 -20.69 26.47 -17.27
C LEU A 351 -19.58 25.61 -17.89
N TYR A 352 -19.56 24.33 -17.52
CA TYR A 352 -18.66 23.35 -18.10
C TYR A 352 -19.32 22.69 -19.30
N SER A 353 -18.72 22.86 -20.48
CA SER A 353 -19.12 22.16 -21.70
C SER A 353 -18.41 20.80 -21.76
N VAL A 354 -19.16 19.74 -21.51
CA VAL A 354 -18.68 18.36 -21.48
C VAL A 354 -19.03 17.66 -22.78
N GLN A 355 -18.01 17.33 -23.58
CA GLN A 355 -18.17 16.55 -24.80
C GLN A 355 -17.70 15.12 -24.60
N ILE A 356 -18.62 14.16 -24.77
CA ILE A 356 -18.35 12.73 -24.59
C ILE A 356 -18.33 12.04 -25.96
N PHE A 357 -17.22 11.37 -26.27
CA PHE A 357 -17.03 10.62 -27.50
C PHE A 357 -17.30 9.14 -27.27
N THR A 358 -18.35 8.62 -27.92
CA THR A 358 -18.63 7.18 -27.94
C THR A 358 -17.86 6.54 -29.09
N GLY A 359 -17.04 5.53 -28.80
CA GLY A 359 -16.09 5.04 -29.79
C GLY A 359 -16.73 4.32 -30.98
N ASN A 360 -15.98 4.25 -32.07
CA ASN A 360 -16.46 3.69 -33.34
C ASN A 360 -16.31 2.16 -33.45
N VAL A 361 -16.62 1.42 -32.38
CA VAL A 361 -16.54 -0.06 -32.35
C VAL A 361 -17.93 -0.71 -32.37
N PRO A 362 -18.11 -1.94 -32.91
CA PRO A 362 -19.42 -2.57 -32.99
C PRO A 362 -20.12 -2.68 -31.61
N GLY A 363 -21.35 -2.16 -31.52
CA GLY A 363 -22.15 -2.16 -30.29
C GLY A 363 -21.60 -1.27 -29.17
N ALA A 364 -20.94 -0.17 -29.53
CA ALA A 364 -20.41 0.82 -28.58
C ALA A 364 -21.45 1.74 -27.95
N GLY A 365 -22.60 1.92 -28.60
CA GLY A 365 -23.61 2.88 -28.15
C GLY A 365 -24.51 2.36 -27.05
N THR A 366 -25.03 3.26 -26.21
CA THR A 366 -25.87 2.93 -25.06
C THR A 366 -27.15 3.75 -24.97
N ASP A 367 -28.24 3.09 -24.58
CA ASP A 367 -29.52 3.74 -24.25
C ASP A 367 -29.72 3.96 -22.74
N ALA A 368 -28.80 3.44 -21.92
CA ALA A 368 -28.86 3.53 -20.47
C ALA A 368 -28.74 4.99 -20.00
N LYS A 369 -29.16 5.27 -18.75
CA LYS A 369 -28.95 6.61 -18.18
C LYS A 369 -27.48 6.75 -17.78
N VAL A 370 -26.81 7.71 -18.38
CA VAL A 370 -25.40 8.03 -18.12
C VAL A 370 -25.29 9.18 -17.13
N TYR A 371 -24.31 9.07 -16.23
CA TYR A 371 -24.03 10.03 -15.18
C TYR A 371 -22.54 10.36 -15.15
N ILE A 372 -22.21 11.61 -14.83
CA ILE A 372 -20.84 12.10 -14.65
C ILE A 372 -20.68 12.79 -13.29
N THR A 373 -19.51 12.67 -12.68
CA THR A 373 -19.03 13.55 -11.61
C THR A 373 -17.68 14.12 -12.02
N ILE A 374 -17.50 15.42 -11.94
CA ILE A 374 -16.24 16.12 -12.23
C ILE A 374 -15.64 16.54 -10.90
N TYR A 375 -14.33 16.33 -10.75
CA TYR A 375 -13.56 16.68 -9.55
C TYR A 375 -12.42 17.62 -9.94
N GLY A 376 -12.34 18.75 -9.25
CA GLY A 376 -11.21 19.65 -9.25
C GLY A 376 -10.70 19.89 -7.83
N ASP A 377 -9.69 20.74 -7.69
CA ASP A 377 -9.05 21.08 -6.42
C ASP A 377 -9.94 21.94 -5.51
N LEU A 378 -10.90 22.68 -6.07
CA LEU A 378 -11.91 23.44 -5.32
C LEU A 378 -13.22 22.66 -5.09
N GLY A 379 -13.19 21.33 -5.30
CA GLY A 379 -14.29 20.42 -4.97
C GLY A 379 -14.83 19.65 -6.18
N ASP A 380 -16.10 19.22 -6.10
CA ASP A 380 -16.74 18.40 -7.13
C ASP A 380 -18.09 18.93 -7.57
N THR A 381 -18.58 18.40 -8.70
CA THR A 381 -19.94 18.65 -9.20
C THR A 381 -20.97 17.70 -8.60
N GLY A 382 -20.57 16.67 -7.89
CA GLY A 382 -21.42 15.56 -7.51
C GLY A 382 -21.91 14.81 -8.74
N GLU A 383 -22.89 13.94 -8.57
CA GLU A 383 -23.41 13.17 -9.68
C GLU A 383 -24.40 13.98 -10.52
N ARG A 384 -24.12 14.09 -11.82
CA ARG A 384 -24.92 14.82 -12.81
C ARG A 384 -25.45 13.85 -13.86
N TYR A 385 -26.76 13.86 -14.07
CA TYR A 385 -27.42 13.04 -15.09
C TYR A 385 -27.35 13.70 -16.47
N LEU A 386 -26.84 12.98 -17.47
CA LEU A 386 -26.66 13.47 -18.84
C LEU A 386 -27.89 13.20 -19.72
N GLY A 387 -29.01 13.81 -19.34
CA GLY A 387 -30.31 13.55 -19.97
C GLY A 387 -30.59 14.30 -21.27
N LYS A 388 -30.05 15.51 -21.42
CA LYS A 388 -30.27 16.41 -22.56
C LYS A 388 -28.92 16.81 -23.15
N SER A 389 -28.68 16.43 -24.41
CA SER A 389 -27.51 16.87 -25.17
C SER A 389 -27.89 18.12 -25.98
N GLU A 390 -26.93 19.03 -26.15
CA GLU A 390 -27.12 20.27 -26.94
C GLU A 390 -27.13 20.00 -28.44
N ASN A 391 -26.49 18.91 -28.89
CA ASN A 391 -26.31 18.62 -30.31
C ASN A 391 -27.12 17.40 -30.81
N ARG A 392 -27.68 16.57 -29.91
CA ARG A 392 -28.35 15.31 -30.28
C ARG A 392 -29.54 14.94 -29.38
N THR A 393 -30.57 14.35 -29.99
CA THR A 393 -31.74 13.81 -29.28
C THR A 393 -31.51 12.38 -28.79
N ASN A 394 -30.97 11.52 -29.67
CA ASN A 394 -30.50 10.19 -29.33
C ASN A 394 -29.00 10.24 -29.07
N LYS A 395 -28.61 9.97 -27.82
CA LYS A 395 -27.28 10.27 -27.26
C LYS A 395 -26.43 9.00 -27.20
N PHE A 396 -25.11 9.16 -27.12
CA PHE A 396 -24.17 8.07 -26.88
C PHE A 396 -24.23 6.98 -27.95
N GLU A 397 -24.38 7.39 -29.20
CA GLU A 397 -24.42 6.49 -30.34
C GLU A 397 -23.01 6.13 -30.82
N LYS A 398 -22.87 4.96 -31.44
CA LYS A 398 -21.56 4.51 -31.93
C LYS A 398 -20.91 5.57 -32.84
N GLY A 399 -19.68 5.98 -32.51
CA GLY A 399 -18.88 6.92 -33.31
C GLY A 399 -19.37 8.36 -33.24
N THR A 400 -20.15 8.73 -32.21
CA THR A 400 -20.70 10.08 -32.05
C THR A 400 -20.08 10.82 -30.88
N ALA A 401 -20.10 12.15 -30.96
CA ALA A 401 -19.78 13.04 -29.86
C ALA A 401 -21.05 13.77 -29.41
N ASP A 402 -21.32 13.74 -28.11
CA ASP A 402 -22.48 14.33 -27.47
C ASP A 402 -22.03 15.41 -26.48
N THR A 403 -22.60 16.61 -26.57
CA THR A 403 -22.21 17.77 -25.75
C THR A 403 -23.27 18.06 -24.69
N PHE A 404 -22.84 18.28 -23.45
CA PHE A 404 -23.67 18.57 -22.29
C PHE A 404 -23.14 19.81 -21.56
N ILE A 405 -24.04 20.67 -21.10
CA ILE A 405 -23.67 21.83 -20.27
C ILE A 405 -23.94 21.49 -18.80
N ILE A 406 -22.90 21.55 -17.97
CA ILE A 406 -22.97 21.34 -16.52
C ILE A 406 -22.67 22.67 -15.83
N GLU A 407 -23.62 23.13 -15.04
CA GLU A 407 -23.46 24.30 -14.17
C GLU A 407 -22.99 23.84 -12.80
N ALA A 408 -21.89 24.39 -12.33
CA ALA A 408 -21.32 24.16 -11.00
C ALA A 408 -20.52 25.39 -10.56
N ALA A 409 -20.25 25.54 -9.27
CA ALA A 409 -19.25 26.51 -8.83
C ALA A 409 -17.88 26.13 -9.41
N ASP A 410 -17.00 27.11 -9.59
CA ASP A 410 -15.66 26.88 -10.12
C ASP A 410 -14.97 25.76 -9.33
N LEU A 411 -14.54 24.75 -10.06
CA LEU A 411 -13.88 23.56 -9.55
C LEU A 411 -12.35 23.75 -9.52
N GLY A 412 -11.85 24.85 -10.07
CA GLY A 412 -10.42 25.09 -10.27
C GLY A 412 -9.82 24.11 -11.29
N VAL A 413 -8.67 23.53 -10.97
CA VAL A 413 -7.96 22.60 -11.86
C VAL A 413 -8.64 21.23 -11.82
N ILE A 414 -9.39 20.90 -12.87
CA ILE A 414 -10.06 19.61 -12.99
C ILE A 414 -9.02 18.51 -13.22
N TYR A 415 -9.03 17.49 -12.37
CA TYR A 415 -8.06 16.40 -12.45
C TYR A 415 -8.68 15.00 -12.60
N LYS A 416 -9.98 14.83 -12.35
CA LYS A 416 -10.64 13.51 -12.31
C LYS A 416 -12.10 13.60 -12.72
N ILE A 417 -12.59 12.57 -13.40
CA ILE A 417 -14.02 12.36 -13.66
C ILE A 417 -14.45 10.94 -13.27
N LYS A 418 -15.70 10.80 -12.85
CA LYS A 418 -16.39 9.51 -12.69
C LYS A 418 -17.47 9.40 -13.74
N LEU A 419 -17.43 8.38 -14.59
CA LEU A 419 -18.52 8.03 -15.48
C LEU A 419 -19.19 6.75 -15.02
N ARG A 420 -20.53 6.73 -15.01
CA ARG A 420 -21.30 5.50 -14.80
C ARG A 420 -22.58 5.47 -15.63
N HIS A 421 -23.16 4.29 -15.79
CA HIS A 421 -24.54 4.16 -16.28
C HIS A 421 -25.36 3.20 -15.42
N ASP A 422 -26.69 3.33 -15.46
CA ASP A 422 -27.62 2.55 -14.64
C ASP A 422 -27.95 1.15 -15.20
N ASN A 423 -27.32 0.78 -16.32
CA ASN A 423 -27.55 -0.48 -17.04
C ASN A 423 -29.03 -0.74 -17.40
N THR A 424 -29.85 0.31 -17.50
CA THR A 424 -31.23 0.18 -17.95
C THR A 424 -31.33 0.01 -19.46
N LYS A 425 -32.45 -0.60 -19.93
CA LYS A 425 -32.81 -0.86 -21.34
C LYS A 425 -31.97 -1.93 -22.06
N TRP A 426 -32.28 -2.20 -23.34
CA TRP A 426 -31.86 -3.41 -24.07
C TRP A 426 -30.43 -3.34 -24.67
N CYS A 427 -29.82 -2.16 -24.79
CA CYS A 427 -28.43 -1.97 -25.23
C CYS A 427 -27.71 -1.06 -24.22
N ALA A 428 -27.32 -1.63 -23.08
CA ALA A 428 -26.67 -0.88 -22.01
C ALA A 428 -25.14 -0.81 -22.14
N ASP A 429 -24.53 -1.69 -22.95
CA ASP A 429 -23.08 -1.74 -23.15
C ASP A 429 -22.59 -0.43 -23.79
N TRP A 430 -21.60 0.22 -23.18
CA TRP A 430 -21.11 1.50 -23.65
C TRP A 430 -19.60 1.50 -23.81
N TYR A 431 -19.06 1.98 -24.94
CA TYR A 431 -17.63 2.20 -25.11
C TYR A 431 -17.33 3.69 -25.22
N VAL A 432 -16.61 4.21 -24.21
CA VAL A 432 -16.22 5.61 -24.13
C VAL A 432 -14.81 5.75 -24.69
N GLU A 433 -14.64 6.58 -25.72
CA GLU A 433 -13.35 6.85 -26.35
C GLU A 433 -12.55 7.90 -25.56
N LYS A 434 -13.15 9.08 -25.35
CA LYS A 434 -12.59 10.18 -24.58
C LYS A 434 -13.69 11.11 -24.08
N VAL A 435 -13.34 11.95 -23.10
CA VAL A 435 -14.16 13.09 -22.66
C VAL A 435 -13.31 14.35 -22.73
N GLU A 436 -13.89 15.41 -23.26
CA GLU A 436 -13.30 16.77 -23.25
C GLU A 436 -14.20 17.65 -22.41
N ILE A 437 -13.61 18.41 -21.49
CA ILE A 437 -14.31 19.37 -20.64
C ILE A 437 -13.70 20.74 -20.89
N TRP A 438 -14.56 21.69 -21.22
CA TRP A 438 -14.19 23.08 -21.47
C TRP A 438 -14.83 23.94 -20.39
N ASN A 439 -14.04 24.80 -19.75
CA ASN A 439 -14.54 25.84 -18.89
C ASN A 439 -14.81 27.09 -19.74
N ASP A 440 -16.10 27.41 -19.94
CA ASP A 440 -16.50 28.52 -20.81
C ASP A 440 -16.10 29.91 -20.24
N THR A 441 -15.71 29.99 -18.96
CA THR A 441 -15.35 31.24 -18.29
C THR A 441 -13.86 31.58 -18.42
N ASN A 442 -12.98 30.59 -18.23
CA ASN A 442 -11.52 30.80 -18.21
C ASN A 442 -10.78 30.20 -19.42
N GLU A 443 -11.52 29.59 -20.36
CA GLU A 443 -10.99 28.93 -21.57
C GLU A 443 -10.09 27.71 -21.33
N ASP A 444 -10.11 27.13 -20.12
CA ASP A 444 -9.37 25.90 -19.82
C ASP A 444 -10.01 24.68 -20.52
N GLU A 445 -9.16 23.83 -21.11
CA GLU A 445 -9.53 22.57 -21.75
C GLU A 445 -8.89 21.39 -21.00
N PHE A 446 -9.72 20.43 -20.58
CA PHE A 446 -9.29 19.23 -19.87
C PHE A 446 -9.65 17.99 -20.68
N LEU A 447 -8.66 17.13 -20.94
CA LEU A 447 -8.82 15.93 -21.78
C LEU A 447 -8.70 14.65 -20.95
N PHE A 448 -9.70 13.78 -21.06
CA PHE A 448 -9.74 12.48 -20.40
C PHE A 448 -9.73 11.36 -21.45
N LEU A 449 -8.64 10.60 -21.52
CA LEU A 449 -8.53 9.45 -22.42
C LEU A 449 -9.18 8.23 -21.76
N CYS A 450 -10.39 7.89 -22.21
CA CYS A 450 -11.14 6.77 -21.65
C CYS A 450 -10.73 5.44 -22.29
N GLY A 451 -11.06 5.23 -23.57
CA GLY A 451 -10.75 4.02 -24.33
C GLY A 451 -11.26 2.71 -23.72
N ARG A 452 -12.46 2.69 -23.11
CA ARG A 452 -12.95 1.55 -22.30
C ARG A 452 -14.41 1.22 -22.49
N TRP A 453 -14.75 -0.05 -22.23
CA TRP A 453 -16.12 -0.50 -22.06
C TRP A 453 -16.60 -0.25 -20.62
N LEU A 454 -17.82 0.28 -20.50
CA LEU A 454 -18.67 0.20 -19.32
C LEU A 454 -19.81 -0.77 -19.69
N SER A 455 -19.69 -2.02 -19.22
CA SER A 455 -20.56 -3.13 -19.61
C SER A 455 -20.43 -4.29 -18.62
N LEU A 456 -21.53 -4.98 -18.32
CA LEU A 456 -21.50 -6.23 -17.54
C LEU A 456 -21.04 -7.45 -18.35
N LYS A 457 -20.97 -7.33 -19.68
CA LYS A 457 -20.76 -8.45 -20.62
C LYS A 457 -19.47 -8.33 -21.41
N LYS A 458 -18.84 -7.16 -21.42
CA LYS A 458 -17.61 -6.85 -22.15
C LYS A 458 -16.52 -6.40 -21.17
N GLU A 459 -15.28 -6.64 -21.55
CA GLU A 459 -14.10 -6.25 -20.77
C GLU A 459 -14.11 -6.81 -19.34
N ASP A 460 -14.11 -5.95 -18.30
CA ASP A 460 -13.98 -6.32 -16.89
C ASP A 460 -15.32 -6.35 -16.13
N GLY A 461 -16.46 -6.20 -16.83
CA GLY A 461 -17.78 -6.31 -16.20
C GLY A 461 -18.22 -5.09 -15.39
N ARG A 462 -17.54 -3.93 -15.51
CA ARG A 462 -17.86 -2.72 -14.71
C ARG A 462 -18.77 -1.75 -15.46
N LEU A 463 -19.66 -1.09 -14.73
CA LEU A 463 -20.57 -0.05 -15.26
C LEU A 463 -20.19 1.37 -14.84
N GLU A 464 -19.14 1.49 -14.03
CA GLU A 464 -18.60 2.74 -13.54
C GLU A 464 -17.07 2.72 -13.61
N ARG A 465 -16.48 3.87 -13.93
CA ARG A 465 -15.03 4.07 -13.99
C ARG A 465 -14.65 5.49 -13.59
N LEU A 466 -13.46 5.60 -13.00
CA LEU A 466 -12.77 6.87 -12.82
C LEU A 466 -11.78 7.05 -13.96
N PHE A 467 -11.71 8.27 -14.50
CA PHE A 467 -10.70 8.68 -15.48
C PHE A 467 -10.01 9.92 -14.93
N TYR A 468 -8.72 10.06 -15.25
CA TYR A 468 -7.92 11.20 -14.84
C TYR A 468 -7.60 12.05 -16.05
N GLU A 469 -7.42 13.34 -15.79
CA GLU A 469 -7.00 14.30 -16.81
C GLU A 469 -5.63 13.87 -17.37
N LYS A 470 -5.41 14.12 -18.67
CA LYS A 470 -4.24 13.66 -19.43
C LYS A 470 -2.93 14.07 -18.77
N GLU A 471 -2.81 15.32 -18.37
CA GLU A 471 -1.63 15.93 -17.73
C GLU A 471 -1.57 15.70 -16.20
N TYR A 472 -2.56 15.06 -15.58
CA TYR A 472 -2.58 14.83 -14.13
C TYR A 472 -1.40 13.98 -13.64
N THR A 473 -0.50 14.56 -12.84
CA THR A 473 0.69 13.91 -12.28
C THR A 473 0.51 13.41 -10.83
N GLY A 474 -0.63 13.70 -10.21
CA GLY A 474 -0.96 13.27 -8.85
C GLY A 474 -1.21 11.77 -8.73
N ASP A 475 -1.50 11.30 -7.52
CA ASP A 475 -1.79 9.87 -7.32
C ASP A 475 -3.10 9.49 -8.02
N ARG A 476 -3.01 8.58 -9.01
CA ARG A 476 -4.15 8.00 -9.76
C ARG A 476 -4.70 6.74 -9.09
N SER A 477 -4.07 6.34 -7.97
CA SER A 477 -4.44 5.18 -7.18
C SER A 477 -5.69 5.51 -6.33
N SER A 478 -6.87 5.42 -6.94
CA SER A 478 -8.13 5.74 -6.26
C SER A 478 -8.31 4.89 -4.99
N ASN A 479 -8.40 5.57 -3.84
CA ASN A 479 -8.75 5.11 -2.49
C ASN A 479 -7.78 4.10 -1.85
N CYS A 480 -6.89 4.62 -0.99
CA CYS A 480 -6.15 3.90 0.05
C CYS A 480 -7.12 3.13 0.94
N SER A 481 -7.43 1.89 0.55
CA SER A 481 -8.44 1.06 1.22
C SER A 481 -7.80 -0.11 1.97
N SER A 482 -6.46 -0.20 1.96
CA SER A 482 -5.71 -1.16 2.78
C SER A 482 -4.40 -0.58 3.32
N PRO A 483 -3.94 -0.98 4.53
CA PRO A 483 -2.61 -0.62 5.06
C PRO A 483 -1.44 -1.03 4.15
N ALA A 484 -1.65 -2.00 3.25
CA ALA A 484 -0.64 -2.38 2.25
C ALA A 484 -0.44 -1.33 1.14
N ASP A 485 -1.43 -0.49 0.86
CA ASP A 485 -1.32 0.63 -0.10
C ASP A 485 -0.57 1.83 0.51
N PHE A 486 -0.50 1.92 1.84
CA PHE A 486 0.15 3.02 2.57
C PHE A 486 1.68 2.98 2.43
N TRP A 487 2.29 1.79 2.39
CA TRP A 487 3.75 1.63 2.31
C TRP A 487 4.34 2.11 0.98
N GLU A 488 3.60 2.01 -0.14
CA GLU A 488 4.06 2.54 -1.43
C GLU A 488 4.19 4.06 -1.39
N ILE A 489 3.29 4.76 -0.71
CA ILE A 489 3.32 6.23 -0.56
C ILE A 489 4.44 6.62 0.41
N ALA A 490 4.52 5.96 1.57
CA ALA A 490 5.49 6.29 2.61
C ALA A 490 6.96 6.06 2.18
N LEU A 491 7.21 5.06 1.33
CA LEU A 491 8.54 4.79 0.77
C LEU A 491 8.83 5.58 -0.52
N SER A 492 7.85 6.31 -1.06
CA SER A 492 8.04 7.07 -2.31
C SER A 492 8.74 8.41 -2.05
N SER A 493 9.35 8.96 -3.10
CA SER A 493 9.96 10.29 -2.98
C SER A 493 8.94 11.40 -2.67
N LYS A 494 7.64 11.14 -2.87
CA LYS A 494 6.56 12.10 -2.59
C LYS A 494 6.38 12.38 -1.10
N MET A 495 6.82 11.48 -0.21
CA MET A 495 6.71 11.72 1.24
C MET A 495 7.74 12.73 1.76
N ALA A 496 8.84 12.94 1.02
CA ALA A 496 9.87 13.91 1.40
C ALA A 496 9.38 15.37 1.37
N ASP A 497 8.30 15.64 0.64
CA ASP A 497 7.70 16.98 0.48
C ASP A 497 6.47 17.21 1.38
N VAL A 498 6.04 16.21 2.17
CA VAL A 498 4.85 16.28 3.03
C VAL A 498 5.23 16.74 4.44
N ASP A 499 4.59 17.81 4.93
CA ASP A 499 4.71 18.22 6.34
C ASP A 499 3.97 17.23 7.25
N VAL A 500 4.73 16.42 7.97
CA VAL A 500 4.22 15.39 8.90
C VAL A 500 3.23 15.97 9.91
N ALA A 501 3.39 17.25 10.32
CA ALA A 501 2.52 17.90 11.28
C ALA A 501 1.08 18.13 10.76
N THR A 502 0.88 18.10 9.45
CA THR A 502 -0.43 18.31 8.79
C THR A 502 -1.19 17.01 8.50
N VAL A 503 -0.57 15.84 8.73
CA VAL A 503 -1.18 14.53 8.45
C VAL A 503 -2.19 14.18 9.54
N THR A 504 -3.47 14.10 9.18
CA THR A 504 -4.58 13.73 10.09
C THR A 504 -5.20 12.38 9.73
N GLY A 505 -6.07 11.85 10.59
CA GLY A 505 -6.80 10.60 10.35
C GLY A 505 -5.97 9.32 10.54
N PRO A 506 -6.37 8.18 9.94
CA PRO A 506 -5.75 6.86 10.16
C PRO A 506 -4.26 6.78 9.77
N MET A 507 -3.78 7.72 8.95
CA MET A 507 -2.39 7.78 8.47
C MET A 507 -1.43 8.36 9.51
N ALA A 508 -1.91 9.21 10.41
CA ALA A 508 -1.07 9.89 11.41
C ALA A 508 -0.29 8.90 12.31
N ALA A 509 -0.83 7.71 12.56
CA ALA A 509 -0.19 6.68 13.37
C ALA A 509 1.06 6.05 12.72
N TYR A 510 1.29 6.28 11.43
CA TYR A 510 2.32 5.63 10.63
C TYR A 510 3.37 6.58 10.07
N VAL A 511 3.16 7.89 10.17
CA VAL A 511 4.12 8.89 9.71
C VAL A 511 5.03 9.29 10.87
N GLN A 512 6.34 9.32 10.61
CA GLN A 512 7.37 9.72 11.56
C GLN A 512 8.47 10.44 10.78
N GLU A 513 9.07 11.47 11.37
CA GLU A 513 10.26 12.10 10.79
C GLU A 513 11.42 11.10 10.73
N GLY A 514 12.05 10.98 9.55
CA GLY A 514 13.24 10.17 9.33
C GLY A 514 13.13 9.23 8.12
N PRO A 515 14.24 8.54 7.75
CA PRO A 515 14.25 7.61 6.62
C PRO A 515 13.41 6.37 6.93
N VAL A 516 12.54 5.98 5.98
CA VAL A 516 11.68 4.80 6.11
C VAL A 516 12.24 3.65 5.28
N ILE A 517 12.33 2.45 5.85
CA ILE A 517 12.79 1.23 5.17
C ILE A 517 11.80 0.07 5.33
N PRO A 518 11.81 -0.92 4.41
CA PRO A 518 10.97 -2.10 4.53
C PRO A 518 11.47 -3.09 5.58
N TYR A 519 10.51 -3.75 6.23
CA TYR A 519 10.71 -4.83 7.19
C TYR A 519 9.81 -6.01 6.82
N TYR A 520 10.35 -7.22 6.92
CA TYR A 520 9.62 -8.47 6.72
C TYR A 520 9.44 -9.15 8.07
N VAL A 521 8.21 -9.15 8.57
CA VAL A 521 7.88 -9.69 9.90
C VAL A 521 7.17 -11.02 9.71
N SER A 522 7.60 -12.05 10.42
CA SER A 522 6.88 -13.31 10.49
C SER A 522 6.63 -13.69 11.94
N VAL A 523 5.39 -14.06 12.26
CA VAL A 523 4.98 -14.41 13.62
C VAL A 523 4.41 -15.81 13.62
N THR A 524 4.94 -16.67 14.50
CA THR A 524 4.43 -18.02 14.73
C THR A 524 3.57 -18.03 15.99
N THR A 525 2.29 -18.32 15.81
CA THR A 525 1.32 -18.44 16.90
C THR A 525 1.34 -19.87 17.45
N GLY A 526 1.27 -20.00 18.77
CA GLY A 526 1.41 -21.30 19.41
C GLY A 526 0.29 -22.29 19.11
N LYS A 527 0.58 -23.58 19.32
CA LYS A 527 -0.40 -24.67 19.04
C LYS A 527 -1.43 -24.89 20.14
N HIS A 528 -1.37 -24.12 21.22
CA HIS A 528 -2.36 -24.21 22.29
C HIS A 528 -3.75 -23.81 21.76
N LYS A 529 -4.82 -24.45 22.26
CA LYS A 529 -6.18 -24.23 21.76
C LYS A 529 -6.62 -22.76 21.84
N ASP A 530 -6.18 -22.07 22.88
CA ASP A 530 -6.48 -20.65 23.13
C ASP A 530 -5.33 -19.72 22.68
N ALA A 531 -4.42 -20.18 21.83
CA ALA A 531 -3.26 -19.38 21.43
C ALA A 531 -3.60 -18.24 20.46
N ALA A 532 -4.73 -18.38 19.75
CA ALA A 532 -5.19 -17.47 18.70
C ALA A 532 -5.61 -16.12 19.27
N THR A 533 -5.47 -15.06 18.48
CA THR A 533 -5.95 -13.72 18.82
C THR A 533 -6.65 -13.08 17.63
N ASP A 534 -7.78 -12.41 17.87
CA ASP A 534 -8.44 -11.51 16.92
C ASP A 534 -8.03 -10.04 17.13
N SER A 535 -7.16 -9.80 18.10
CA SER A 535 -6.62 -8.48 18.41
C SER A 535 -5.56 -8.08 17.38
N ARG A 536 -5.51 -6.79 17.07
CA ARG A 536 -4.56 -6.24 16.12
C ARG A 536 -3.18 -6.23 16.76
N ALA A 537 -2.20 -6.85 16.08
CA ALA A 537 -0.83 -6.94 16.57
C ALA A 537 0.04 -5.80 16.03
N PHE A 538 1.09 -5.44 16.77
CA PHE A 538 2.09 -4.47 16.35
C PHE A 538 3.50 -4.88 16.79
N ILE A 539 4.50 -4.33 16.10
CA ILE A 539 5.88 -4.29 16.59
C ILE A 539 6.35 -2.85 16.78
N LEU A 540 7.34 -2.64 17.64
CA LEU A 540 8.06 -1.38 17.79
C LEU A 540 9.55 -1.67 17.86
N LEU A 541 10.34 -0.96 17.05
CA LEU A 541 11.78 -1.17 16.91
C LEU A 541 12.54 -0.15 17.76
N ILE A 542 13.59 -0.60 18.45
CA ILE A 542 14.45 0.24 19.29
C ILE A 542 15.90 0.05 18.86
N GLY A 543 16.52 1.13 18.40
CA GLY A 543 17.91 1.20 17.92
C GLY A 543 18.96 1.29 19.03
N GLU A 544 20.23 1.43 18.65
CA GLU A 544 21.38 1.52 19.57
C GLU A 544 21.39 2.82 20.39
N ASP A 545 20.89 3.92 19.83
CA ASP A 545 20.80 5.24 20.47
C ASP A 545 19.45 5.50 21.17
N ASP A 546 18.73 4.42 21.55
CA ASP A 546 17.36 4.45 22.08
C ASP A 546 16.33 5.14 21.16
N GLU A 547 16.67 5.32 19.88
CA GLU A 547 15.75 5.77 18.84
C GLU A 547 14.65 4.73 18.64
N ARG A 548 13.39 5.19 18.56
CA ARG A 548 12.21 4.33 18.50
C ARG A 548 11.41 4.60 17.24
N SER A 549 11.00 3.53 16.58
CA SER A 549 9.93 3.63 15.59
C SER A 549 8.59 3.88 16.29
N ASN A 550 7.63 4.44 15.54
CA ASN A 550 6.22 4.29 15.87
C ASN A 550 5.80 2.81 15.87
N ARG A 551 4.60 2.51 16.39
CA ARG A 551 4.05 1.16 16.33
C ARG A 551 3.78 0.77 14.87
N ILE A 552 4.46 -0.26 14.40
CA ILE A 552 4.28 -0.83 13.07
C ILE A 552 3.22 -1.93 13.19
N TRP A 553 2.00 -1.64 12.72
CA TRP A 553 0.87 -2.56 12.80
C TRP A 553 0.99 -3.71 11.80
N LEU A 554 0.70 -4.93 12.27
CA LEU A 554 0.75 -6.17 11.50
C LEU A 554 -0.65 -6.50 10.96
N ASP A 555 -1.10 -5.70 10.00
CA ASP A 555 -2.45 -5.80 9.46
C ASP A 555 -2.59 -6.85 8.35
N PHE A 556 -3.66 -7.63 8.41
CA PHE A 556 -3.97 -8.62 7.37
C PHE A 556 -4.58 -7.96 6.12
N PRO A 557 -4.07 -8.27 4.92
CA PRO A 557 -4.78 -7.95 3.69
C PRO A 557 -6.00 -8.88 3.52
N ARG A 558 -7.15 -8.32 3.10
CA ARG A 558 -8.30 -9.05 2.53
C ARG A 558 -9.09 -9.96 3.47
N GLY A 559 -9.45 -9.47 4.66
CA GLY A 559 -10.59 -10.00 5.43
C GLY A 559 -10.29 -11.09 6.46
N LYS A 560 -9.02 -11.51 6.61
CA LYS A 560 -8.59 -12.24 7.81
C LYS A 560 -8.59 -11.27 9.00
N LYS A 561 -9.11 -11.74 10.14
CA LYS A 561 -9.38 -10.89 11.32
C LYS A 561 -8.43 -11.12 12.51
N GLY A 562 -7.48 -12.04 12.40
CA GLY A 562 -6.66 -12.45 13.55
C GLY A 562 -5.63 -13.54 13.22
N PHE A 563 -4.84 -13.90 14.22
CA PHE A 563 -3.86 -14.98 14.18
C PHE A 563 -4.47 -16.29 14.66
N ASP A 564 -4.33 -17.36 13.86
CA ASP A 564 -4.90 -18.67 14.15
C ASP A 564 -3.93 -19.54 14.98
N CYS A 565 -4.45 -20.52 15.72
CA CYS A 565 -3.59 -21.41 16.51
C CYS A 565 -2.65 -22.24 15.60
N GLY A 566 -1.37 -22.31 15.94
CA GLY A 566 -0.37 -23.05 15.18
C GLY A 566 -0.04 -22.46 13.80
N SER A 567 -0.48 -21.23 13.51
CA SER A 567 -0.25 -20.58 12.23
C SER A 567 1.07 -19.82 12.19
N VAL A 568 1.57 -19.59 10.97
CA VAL A 568 2.68 -18.68 10.70
C VAL A 568 2.14 -17.61 9.77
N GLU A 569 2.17 -16.37 10.22
CA GLU A 569 1.74 -15.22 9.43
C GLU A 569 2.95 -14.40 9.00
N GLU A 570 2.93 -13.87 7.79
CA GLU A 570 4.00 -13.04 7.23
C GLU A 570 3.45 -11.67 6.82
N PHE A 571 4.18 -10.61 7.17
CA PHE A 571 3.82 -9.22 6.94
C PHE A 571 4.97 -8.51 6.24
N TYR A 572 4.61 -7.69 5.27
CA TYR A 572 5.50 -6.74 4.62
C TYR A 572 5.08 -5.33 5.06
N VAL A 573 5.93 -4.68 5.84
CA VAL A 573 5.65 -3.39 6.49
C VAL A 573 6.82 -2.44 6.27
N ALA A 574 6.60 -1.15 6.44
CA ALA A 574 7.70 -0.18 6.47
C ALA A 574 7.72 0.54 7.83
N GLY A 575 8.84 1.14 8.16
CA GLY A 575 8.98 1.93 9.38
C GLY A 575 10.28 2.71 9.37
N LEU A 576 10.47 3.54 10.39
CA LEU A 576 11.71 4.28 10.59
C LEU A 576 12.91 3.33 10.57
N ASP A 577 13.97 3.70 9.84
CA ASP A 577 15.28 3.07 9.92
C ASP A 577 15.95 3.51 11.23
N VAL A 578 15.84 2.67 12.25
CA VAL A 578 16.49 2.89 13.57
C VAL A 578 17.96 2.44 13.58
N GLY A 579 18.54 2.19 12.40
CA GLY A 579 19.90 1.66 12.26
C GLY A 579 20.02 0.26 12.88
N ILE A 580 21.05 0.06 13.71
CA ILE A 580 21.29 -1.24 14.38
C ILE A 580 20.21 -1.47 15.45
N ILE A 581 19.29 -2.37 15.17
CA ILE A 581 18.20 -2.73 16.09
C ILE A 581 18.80 -3.48 17.30
N LYS A 582 18.47 -3.03 18.51
CA LYS A 582 18.82 -3.71 19.77
C LYS A 582 17.66 -4.45 20.39
N LYS A 583 16.46 -3.86 20.33
CA LYS A 583 15.27 -4.43 20.97
C LYS A 583 14.05 -4.31 20.07
N ILE A 584 13.12 -5.24 20.26
CA ILE A 584 11.82 -5.25 19.57
C ILE A 584 10.74 -5.42 20.62
N GLU A 585 9.77 -4.51 20.65
CA GLU A 585 8.51 -4.74 21.37
C GLU A 585 7.51 -5.43 20.43
N LEU A 586 6.86 -6.49 20.91
CA LEU A 586 5.75 -7.16 20.24
C LEU A 586 4.52 -7.09 21.15
N GLY A 587 3.37 -6.70 20.61
CA GLY A 587 2.13 -6.60 21.38
C GLY A 587 0.87 -6.68 20.53
N HIS A 588 -0.28 -6.63 21.21
CA HIS A 588 -1.60 -6.50 20.58
C HIS A 588 -2.47 -5.46 21.30
N ASP A 589 -3.48 -4.94 20.60
CA ASP A 589 -4.41 -3.92 21.10
C ASP A 589 -5.59 -4.47 21.93
N GLY A 590 -5.74 -5.79 21.95
CA GLY A 590 -6.77 -6.50 22.70
C GLY A 590 -6.86 -6.08 24.16
N ALA A 591 -7.97 -5.44 24.52
CA ALA A 591 -8.14 -4.83 25.83
C ALA A 591 -9.11 -5.61 26.75
N SER A 592 -9.81 -6.62 26.24
CA SER A 592 -10.68 -7.49 27.03
C SER A 592 -9.87 -8.50 27.86
N PRO A 593 -10.40 -9.03 28.97
CA PRO A 593 -9.77 -10.14 29.69
C PRO A 593 -9.65 -11.42 28.86
N GLU A 594 -10.47 -11.59 27.81
CA GLU A 594 -10.47 -12.77 26.95
C GLU A 594 -9.44 -12.66 25.81
N SER A 595 -8.91 -11.45 25.55
CA SER A 595 -7.90 -11.19 24.52
C SER A 595 -6.55 -11.77 24.94
N CYS A 596 -6.20 -12.92 24.38
CA CYS A 596 -4.96 -13.62 24.65
C CYS A 596 -4.23 -13.97 23.36
N TRP A 597 -2.90 -14.00 23.39
CA TRP A 597 -2.08 -14.40 22.26
C TRP A 597 -0.84 -15.14 22.75
N LEU A 598 -0.65 -16.38 22.32
CA LEU A 598 0.57 -17.14 22.60
C LEU A 598 1.51 -17.04 21.40
N VAL A 599 2.62 -16.33 21.56
CA VAL A 599 3.64 -16.18 20.51
C VAL A 599 4.78 -17.16 20.79
N GLU A 600 5.03 -18.07 19.84
CA GLU A 600 6.15 -19.02 19.93
C GLU A 600 7.44 -18.41 19.36
N GLU A 601 7.36 -17.79 18.18
CA GLU A 601 8.53 -17.26 17.47
C GLU A 601 8.19 -15.96 16.73
N LEU A 602 9.12 -15.00 16.77
CA LEU A 602 9.10 -13.76 15.99
C LEU A 602 10.34 -13.72 15.10
N CYS A 603 10.12 -13.52 13.80
CA CYS A 603 11.16 -13.33 12.81
C CYS A 603 11.09 -11.91 12.23
N LEU A 604 12.20 -11.18 12.20
CA LEU A 604 12.32 -9.88 11.56
C LEU A 604 13.45 -9.90 10.54
N ALA A 605 13.14 -9.72 9.26
CA ALA A 605 14.13 -9.50 8.21
C ALA A 605 14.19 -8.02 7.83
N VAL A 606 15.41 -7.50 7.74
CA VAL A 606 15.76 -6.13 7.35
C VAL A 606 16.57 -6.22 6.05
N PRO A 607 15.91 -6.19 4.87
CA PRO A 607 16.56 -6.44 3.58
C PRO A 607 17.64 -5.40 3.24
N THR A 608 17.41 -4.14 3.62
CA THR A 608 18.37 -3.03 3.41
C THR A 608 19.66 -3.22 4.20
N GLN A 609 19.59 -3.91 5.34
CA GLN A 609 20.75 -4.26 6.17
C GLN A 609 21.27 -5.67 5.89
N GLY A 610 20.62 -6.43 5.00
CA GLY A 610 21.00 -7.81 4.72
C GLY A 610 20.95 -8.72 5.96
N THR A 611 20.04 -8.49 6.91
CA THR A 611 20.03 -9.24 8.18
C THR A 611 18.63 -9.76 8.52
N LYS A 612 18.54 -11.00 9.03
CA LYS A 612 17.31 -11.59 9.58
C LYS A 612 17.55 -12.04 11.03
N TYR A 613 16.68 -11.59 11.92
CA TYR A 613 16.63 -11.95 13.33
C TYR A 613 15.52 -12.96 13.57
N THR A 614 15.79 -13.99 14.36
CA THR A 614 14.79 -14.97 14.82
C THR A 614 14.83 -15.07 16.35
N LEU A 615 13.72 -14.69 16.98
CA LEU A 615 13.51 -14.67 18.42
C LEU A 615 12.53 -15.77 18.82
N ARG A 616 12.92 -16.61 19.78
CA ARG A 616 12.01 -17.58 20.40
C ARG A 616 11.32 -16.95 21.60
N CYS A 617 10.07 -16.52 21.42
CA CYS A 617 9.32 -15.79 22.43
C CYS A 617 8.73 -16.72 23.50
N ASN A 618 8.01 -17.77 23.08
CA ASN A 618 7.30 -18.74 23.92
C ASN A 618 6.53 -18.11 25.12
N CYS A 619 5.79 -17.02 24.89
CA CYS A 619 5.13 -16.27 25.94
C CYS A 619 3.67 -15.92 25.60
N TRP A 620 2.85 -15.84 26.65
CA TRP A 620 1.49 -15.31 26.58
C TRP A 620 1.52 -13.78 26.66
N LEU A 621 0.87 -13.13 25.70
CA LEU A 621 0.49 -11.72 25.73
C LEU A 621 -1.01 -11.69 26.04
N ALA A 622 -1.38 -11.44 27.29
CA ALA A 622 -2.75 -11.55 27.78
C ALA A 622 -2.89 -10.86 29.15
N LYS A 623 -4.08 -10.34 29.47
CA LYS A 623 -4.36 -9.74 30.80
C LYS A 623 -4.70 -10.78 31.87
N ASP A 624 -5.34 -11.88 31.50
CA ASP A 624 -5.86 -12.90 32.42
C ASP A 624 -4.91 -14.10 32.62
N ARG A 625 -3.84 -14.17 31.82
CA ARG A 625 -2.87 -15.27 31.76
C ARG A 625 -1.44 -14.73 31.73
N GLY A 626 -0.47 -15.64 31.85
CA GLY A 626 0.95 -15.28 31.77
C GLY A 626 1.36 -14.33 32.89
N ASP A 627 1.98 -13.22 32.53
CA ASP A 627 2.39 -12.13 33.43
C ASP A 627 1.39 -10.96 33.47
N GLY A 628 0.25 -11.07 32.79
CA GLY A 628 -0.80 -10.06 32.78
C GLY A 628 -0.54 -8.87 31.83
N VAL A 629 0.45 -8.97 30.94
CA VAL A 629 0.82 -7.90 30.01
C VAL A 629 0.50 -8.30 28.56
N THR A 630 0.02 -7.35 27.75
CA THR A 630 -0.36 -7.56 26.33
C THR A 630 0.71 -7.15 25.32
N SER A 631 1.87 -6.66 25.80
CA SER A 631 3.07 -6.40 25.01
C SER A 631 4.33 -6.75 25.78
N ARG A 632 5.42 -7.05 25.07
CA ARG A 632 6.71 -7.45 25.66
C ARG A 632 7.88 -6.99 24.79
N VAL A 633 8.93 -6.52 25.45
CA VAL A 633 10.20 -6.12 24.81
C VAL A 633 11.18 -7.28 24.83
N PHE A 634 11.75 -7.61 23.68
CA PHE A 634 12.75 -8.65 23.46
C PHE A 634 14.10 -8.02 23.11
N ASP A 635 15.19 -8.56 23.66
CA ASP A 635 16.55 -8.15 23.33
C ASP A 635 17.11 -9.00 22.19
N LEU A 636 17.68 -8.36 21.17
CA LEU A 636 18.21 -9.05 20.00
C LEU A 636 19.56 -9.74 20.24
N LEU A 637 20.20 -9.52 21.40
CA LEU A 637 21.34 -10.35 21.82
C LEU A 637 20.98 -11.83 21.95
N ASP A 638 19.72 -12.14 22.23
CA ASP A 638 19.21 -13.52 22.36
C ASP A 638 18.68 -14.09 21.03
N ALA A 639 18.73 -13.32 19.93
CA ALA A 639 18.23 -13.73 18.63
C ALA A 639 19.23 -14.60 17.86
N MET A 640 18.73 -15.56 17.09
CA MET A 640 19.51 -16.17 16.01
C MET A 640 19.58 -15.20 14.84
N VAL A 641 20.80 -14.80 14.44
CA VAL A 641 21.04 -13.86 13.35
C VAL A 641 21.47 -14.59 12.08
N VAL A 642 20.88 -14.21 10.96
CA VAL A 642 21.12 -14.82 9.65
C VAL A 642 21.32 -13.71 8.61
N ASN A 643 22.52 -13.63 8.00
CA ASN A 643 22.79 -12.65 6.93
C ASN A 643 22.03 -13.03 5.65
N ILE A 644 21.21 -12.14 5.10
CA ILE A 644 20.49 -12.27 3.82
C ILE A 644 21.10 -11.32 2.78
N GLY A 645 20.78 -11.50 1.50
CA GLY A 645 21.28 -10.60 0.44
C GLY A 645 20.80 -9.17 0.68
N VAL A 646 21.73 -8.22 0.68
CA VAL A 646 21.44 -6.79 0.81
C VAL A 646 20.63 -6.34 -0.40
N LYS A 647 19.51 -5.69 -0.14
CA LYS A 647 18.67 -5.08 -1.18
C LYS A 647 18.70 -3.56 -1.06
N VAL A 648 18.63 -2.91 -2.22
CA VAL A 648 18.56 -1.47 -2.37
C VAL A 648 17.15 -1.10 -2.84
N LEU A 649 16.63 0.00 -2.31
CA LEU A 649 15.35 0.54 -2.72
C LEU A 649 15.50 1.33 -4.02
N TYR A 650 14.66 0.99 -5.00
CA TYR A 650 14.55 1.70 -6.26
C TYR A 650 13.12 2.18 -6.48
N GLU A 651 12.98 3.42 -6.92
CA GLU A 651 11.74 3.92 -7.49
C GLU A 651 11.76 3.65 -9.00
N MET A 652 10.83 2.81 -9.45
CA MET A 652 10.67 2.46 -10.85
C MET A 652 9.49 3.21 -11.45
N THR A 653 9.71 3.94 -12.53
CA THR A 653 8.62 4.55 -13.31
C THR A 653 8.53 3.88 -14.67
N VAL A 654 7.33 3.45 -15.06
CA VAL A 654 7.03 2.76 -16.32
C VAL A 654 6.12 3.65 -17.15
N TRP A 655 6.54 3.98 -18.38
CA TRP A 655 5.74 4.75 -19.32
C TRP A 655 5.04 3.83 -20.32
N THR A 656 3.70 3.85 -20.31
CA THR A 656 2.88 3.25 -21.36
C THR A 656 2.59 4.30 -22.42
N GLY A 657 2.93 4.04 -23.69
CA GLY A 657 2.87 5.07 -24.72
C GLY A 657 1.45 5.50 -25.12
N ASP A 658 1.35 6.70 -25.68
CA ASP A 658 0.10 7.28 -26.20
C ASP A 658 -0.29 6.66 -27.55
N VAL A 659 -0.74 5.40 -27.53
CA VAL A 659 -1.26 4.70 -28.72
C VAL A 659 -2.62 4.10 -28.39
N VAL A 660 -3.57 4.16 -29.34
CA VAL A 660 -4.92 3.59 -29.16
C VAL A 660 -4.83 2.11 -28.78
N GLY A 661 -5.34 1.79 -27.58
CA GLY A 661 -5.26 0.43 -27.00
C GLY A 661 -3.87 0.05 -26.48
N GLY A 662 -3.00 1.03 -26.20
CA GLY A 662 -1.64 0.82 -25.71
C GLY A 662 -1.55 0.30 -24.28
N GLY A 663 -2.61 0.48 -23.47
CA GLY A 663 -2.68 -0.07 -22.11
C GLY A 663 -2.99 -1.56 -22.07
N THR A 664 -2.62 -2.24 -20.98
CA THR A 664 -2.71 -3.70 -20.87
C THR A 664 -3.36 -4.19 -19.58
N ASP A 665 -4.07 -5.31 -19.64
CA ASP A 665 -4.50 -6.09 -18.47
C ASP A 665 -3.71 -7.41 -18.26
N SER A 666 -2.66 -7.67 -19.03
CA SER A 666 -1.74 -8.80 -18.84
C SER A 666 -0.90 -8.66 -17.56
N ASN A 667 -0.52 -9.76 -16.93
CA ASN A 667 0.50 -9.70 -15.88
C ASN A 667 1.86 -9.37 -16.51
N ILE A 668 2.60 -8.47 -15.87
CA ILE A 668 3.90 -8.00 -16.34
C ILE A 668 4.98 -8.55 -15.40
N PHE A 669 6.06 -9.03 -15.99
CA PHE A 669 7.18 -9.66 -15.33
C PHE A 669 8.47 -8.97 -15.78
N MET A 670 9.38 -8.75 -14.83
CA MET A 670 10.63 -8.05 -15.04
C MET A 670 11.81 -8.89 -14.54
N THR A 671 12.91 -8.86 -15.27
CA THR A 671 14.21 -9.36 -14.80
C THR A 671 15.28 -8.32 -15.10
N LEU A 672 15.99 -7.88 -14.07
CA LEU A 672 17.12 -6.97 -14.16
C LEU A 672 18.45 -7.70 -14.13
N TYR A 673 19.39 -7.20 -14.94
CA TYR A 673 20.76 -7.69 -15.04
C TYR A 673 21.69 -6.51 -14.77
N GLY A 674 22.76 -6.76 -14.03
CA GLY A 674 23.84 -5.83 -13.80
C GLY A 674 25.16 -6.56 -13.68
N ILE A 675 26.25 -5.81 -13.50
CA ILE A 675 27.59 -6.39 -13.47
C ILE A 675 27.79 -7.33 -12.28
N ASN A 676 27.02 -7.13 -11.20
CA ASN A 676 27.10 -7.89 -9.96
C ASN A 676 26.05 -9.02 -9.90
N GLY A 677 25.36 -9.31 -11.00
CA GLY A 677 24.43 -10.43 -11.11
C GLY A 677 23.08 -10.06 -11.72
N SER A 678 22.10 -10.93 -11.52
CA SER A 678 20.74 -10.73 -12.01
C SER A 678 19.70 -10.99 -10.92
N THR A 679 18.56 -10.34 -11.05
CA THR A 679 17.39 -10.61 -10.21
C THR A 679 16.65 -11.87 -10.67
N GLU A 680 15.77 -12.38 -9.81
CA GLU A 680 14.71 -13.31 -10.21
C GLU A 680 13.65 -12.59 -11.05
N GLU A 681 12.73 -13.35 -11.64
CA GLU A 681 11.58 -12.76 -12.34
C GLU A 681 10.59 -12.15 -11.33
N VAL A 682 10.53 -10.82 -11.31
CA VAL A 682 9.64 -10.03 -10.45
C VAL A 682 8.35 -9.72 -11.20
N GLN A 683 7.20 -10.10 -10.64
CA GLN A 683 5.90 -9.70 -11.18
C GLN A 683 5.56 -8.29 -10.68
N LEU A 684 5.26 -7.37 -11.59
CA LEU A 684 4.87 -6.00 -11.25
C LEU A 684 3.44 -5.97 -10.73
N ASP A 685 3.18 -5.14 -9.71
CA ASP A 685 1.83 -5.01 -9.14
C ASP A 685 0.89 -4.41 -10.18
N LYS A 686 -0.25 -5.07 -10.35
CA LYS A 686 -1.30 -4.71 -11.28
C LYS A 686 -2.60 -4.32 -10.59
N LYS A 687 -2.58 -4.13 -9.27
CA LYS A 687 -3.72 -3.54 -8.56
C LYS A 687 -4.01 -2.15 -9.15
N LYS A 688 -5.29 -1.79 -9.20
CA LYS A 688 -5.81 -0.48 -9.67
C LYS A 688 -5.74 -0.35 -11.20
N ALA A 689 -5.93 0.86 -11.73
CA ALA A 689 -5.87 1.15 -13.17
C ALA A 689 -4.41 1.49 -13.58
N ARG A 690 -3.47 0.55 -13.40
CA ARG A 690 -2.07 0.70 -13.79
C ARG A 690 -1.83 0.18 -15.22
N PHE A 691 -0.84 0.74 -15.90
CA PHE A 691 -0.43 0.43 -17.25
C PHE A 691 -1.49 0.76 -18.30
N GLU A 692 -2.20 1.87 -18.11
CA GLU A 692 -3.11 2.43 -19.09
C GLU A 692 -2.39 3.28 -20.13
N ARG A 693 -3.05 3.52 -21.26
CA ARG A 693 -2.51 4.38 -22.32
C ARG A 693 -2.08 5.73 -21.75
N GLU A 694 -0.88 6.19 -22.13
CA GLU A 694 -0.32 7.48 -21.71
C GLU A 694 -0.23 7.63 -20.17
N GLN A 695 0.01 6.52 -19.49
CA GLN A 695 0.19 6.50 -18.04
C GLN A 695 1.64 6.28 -17.67
N ASN A 696 2.05 6.97 -16.61
CA ASN A 696 3.34 6.81 -15.95
C ASN A 696 3.08 6.13 -14.61
N ASP A 697 3.39 4.84 -14.51
CA ASP A 697 3.17 4.06 -13.30
C ASP A 697 4.45 3.97 -12.49
N THR A 698 4.40 4.44 -11.23
CA THR A 698 5.57 4.40 -10.34
C THR A 698 5.39 3.34 -9.24
N PHE A 699 6.47 2.64 -8.93
CA PHE A 699 6.55 1.53 -7.98
C PHE A 699 7.80 1.67 -7.12
N ILE A 700 7.72 1.26 -5.86
CA ILE A 700 8.90 1.04 -5.04
C ILE A 700 9.27 -0.43 -5.09
N MET A 701 10.53 -0.71 -5.37
CA MET A 701 11.05 -2.07 -5.50
C MET A 701 12.29 -2.25 -4.65
N GLU A 702 12.38 -3.41 -4.00
CA GLU A 702 13.62 -3.86 -3.38
C GLU A 702 14.39 -4.77 -4.34
N ILE A 703 15.52 -4.30 -4.83
CA ILE A 703 16.35 -5.00 -5.80
C ILE A 703 17.64 -5.40 -5.10
N LEU A 704 18.14 -6.62 -5.32
CA LEU A 704 19.48 -6.99 -4.87
C LEU A 704 20.50 -5.96 -5.38
N ASP A 705 21.57 -5.72 -4.63
CA ASP A 705 22.63 -4.79 -5.03
C ASP A 705 23.49 -5.33 -6.20
N ILE A 706 22.87 -5.38 -7.39
CA ILE A 706 23.43 -5.92 -8.64
C ILE A 706 23.95 -4.82 -9.59
N ALA A 707 23.78 -3.55 -9.22
CA ALA A 707 24.19 -2.41 -10.03
C ALA A 707 25.72 -2.31 -10.19
N PRO A 708 26.24 -1.57 -11.19
CA PRO A 708 25.53 -0.95 -12.31
C PRO A 708 24.71 -1.93 -13.17
N PHE A 709 23.55 -1.50 -13.64
CA PHE A 709 22.67 -2.30 -14.50
C PHE A 709 23.19 -2.32 -15.94
N THR A 710 23.02 -3.46 -16.60
CA THR A 710 23.46 -3.68 -17.99
C THR A 710 22.27 -3.83 -18.94
N LYS A 711 21.24 -4.58 -18.54
CA LYS A 711 19.99 -4.71 -19.29
C LYS A 711 18.79 -5.04 -18.41
N MET A 712 17.60 -4.87 -18.98
CA MET A 712 16.33 -5.28 -18.41
C MET A 712 15.55 -6.15 -19.41
N ARG A 713 14.97 -7.24 -18.93
CA ARG A 713 14.00 -8.05 -19.66
C ARG A 713 12.61 -7.80 -19.11
N ILE A 714 11.65 -7.52 -19.99
CA ILE A 714 10.23 -7.41 -19.65
C ILE A 714 9.46 -8.48 -20.41
N ARG A 715 8.56 -9.17 -19.72
CA ARG A 715 7.67 -10.19 -20.27
C ARG A 715 6.23 -9.93 -19.84
N ILE A 716 5.28 -10.18 -20.73
CA ILE A 716 3.86 -10.29 -20.37
C ILE A 716 3.36 -11.73 -20.55
N ASP A 717 2.33 -12.14 -19.80
CA ASP A 717 1.69 -13.45 -19.99
C ASP A 717 0.75 -13.50 -21.21
N GLY A 718 0.31 -12.34 -21.70
CA GLY A 718 -0.60 -12.22 -22.84
C GLY A 718 -2.01 -12.70 -22.52
N LEU A 719 -2.40 -12.69 -21.24
CA LEU A 719 -3.74 -13.03 -20.76
C LEU A 719 -4.56 -11.76 -20.51
N GLY A 720 -5.87 -11.93 -20.29
CA GLY A 720 -6.79 -10.82 -20.06
C GLY A 720 -7.54 -10.37 -21.31
N SER A 721 -8.37 -9.34 -21.14
CA SER A 721 -9.21 -8.76 -22.20
C SER A 721 -8.44 -7.80 -23.11
N ARG A 722 -7.33 -7.24 -22.65
CA ARG A 722 -6.40 -6.35 -23.37
C ARG A 722 -4.96 -6.87 -23.18
N PRO A 723 -4.64 -8.03 -23.79
CA PRO A 723 -3.37 -8.70 -23.54
C PRO A 723 -2.16 -8.04 -24.20
N GLU A 724 -2.36 -6.95 -24.95
CA GLU A 724 -1.34 -6.25 -25.72
C GLU A 724 -0.91 -5.01 -24.94
N TRP A 725 0.37 -4.65 -25.02
CA TRP A 725 0.90 -3.49 -24.30
C TRP A 725 1.86 -2.71 -25.18
N PHE A 726 1.76 -1.38 -25.20
CA PHE A 726 2.74 -0.50 -25.82
C PHE A 726 3.65 0.08 -24.74
N LEU A 727 4.81 -0.54 -24.54
CA LEU A 727 5.80 -0.10 -23.56
C LEU A 727 6.73 0.94 -24.22
N GLU A 728 6.77 2.15 -23.68
CA GLU A 728 7.63 3.22 -24.20
C GLU A 728 9.03 3.16 -23.58
N ARG A 729 9.12 3.33 -22.26
CA ARG A 729 10.38 3.33 -21.51
C ARG A 729 10.17 3.00 -20.02
N ILE A 730 11.25 2.70 -19.32
CA ILE A 730 11.30 2.47 -17.87
C ILE A 730 12.48 3.23 -17.26
N LEU A 731 12.26 3.88 -16.11
CA LEU A 731 13.25 4.54 -15.27
C LEU A 731 13.41 3.77 -13.98
N LEU A 732 14.65 3.50 -13.57
CA LEU A 732 14.99 3.13 -12.20
C LEU A 732 15.79 4.26 -11.55
N LYS A 733 15.30 4.74 -10.41
CA LYS A 733 15.98 5.71 -9.55
C LYS A 733 16.42 5.04 -8.26
N ASN A 734 17.71 5.08 -7.95
CA ASN A 734 18.23 4.61 -6.67
C ASN A 734 17.79 5.59 -5.57
N MET A 735 17.07 5.11 -4.56
CA MET A 735 16.51 5.97 -3.51
C MET A 735 17.56 6.47 -2.51
N ASN A 736 18.72 5.79 -2.42
CA ASN A 736 19.80 6.18 -1.52
C ASN A 736 20.74 7.20 -2.16
N THR A 737 21.07 7.03 -3.44
CA THR A 737 22.06 7.87 -4.15
C THR A 737 21.43 8.90 -5.09
N GLY A 738 20.19 8.67 -5.55
CA GLY A 738 19.53 9.47 -6.58
C GLY A 738 19.90 9.08 -8.02
N ASP A 739 20.76 8.08 -8.22
CA ASP A 739 21.24 7.68 -9.55
C ASP A 739 20.08 7.18 -10.43
N LEU A 740 20.11 7.54 -11.71
CA LEU A 740 19.07 7.23 -12.69
C LEU A 740 19.58 6.23 -13.73
N THR A 741 18.77 5.22 -14.05
CA THR A 741 19.03 4.27 -15.14
C THR A 741 17.81 4.17 -16.06
N MET A 742 17.99 4.48 -17.34
CA MET A 742 16.95 4.40 -18.37
C MET A 742 16.96 3.09 -19.13
N PHE A 743 15.76 2.64 -19.54
CA PHE A 743 15.55 1.53 -20.46
C PHE A 743 14.50 1.95 -21.50
N TYR A 744 14.83 1.88 -22.79
CA TYR A 744 13.95 2.30 -23.88
C TYR A 744 13.47 1.10 -24.71
N TYR A 745 12.18 1.04 -25.05
CA TYR A 745 11.62 0.01 -25.94
C TYR A 745 10.85 0.59 -27.13
N GLY A 746 9.79 1.36 -26.87
CA GLY A 746 9.03 2.08 -27.90
C GLY A 746 8.23 1.22 -28.90
N ASP A 747 7.77 0.03 -28.52
CA ASP A 747 7.00 -0.87 -29.41
C ASP A 747 5.96 -1.71 -28.63
N TRP A 748 5.15 -2.50 -29.36
CA TRP A 748 4.17 -3.42 -28.81
C TRP A 748 4.81 -4.71 -28.28
N LEU A 749 4.46 -5.06 -27.04
CA LEU A 749 4.46 -6.43 -26.53
C LEU A 749 3.11 -7.06 -26.84
N SER A 750 3.06 -7.89 -27.88
CA SER A 750 1.85 -8.50 -28.43
C SER A 750 2.19 -9.71 -29.29
N GLN A 751 1.32 -10.70 -29.38
CA GLN A 751 1.46 -11.77 -30.39
C GLN A 751 0.97 -11.34 -31.79
N ARG A 752 0.26 -10.22 -31.90
CA ARG A 752 -0.44 -9.77 -33.11
C ARG A 752 0.13 -8.48 -33.71
N LYS A 753 0.63 -7.58 -32.85
CA LYS A 753 1.17 -6.26 -33.22
C LYS A 753 2.69 -6.18 -33.01
N GLY A 754 3.30 -5.12 -33.55
CA GLY A 754 4.74 -4.83 -33.42
C GLY A 754 5.62 -6.02 -33.84
N LYS A 755 6.67 -6.27 -33.06
CA LYS A 755 7.59 -7.42 -33.21
C LYS A 755 6.97 -8.80 -33.00
N LYS A 756 5.67 -8.90 -32.68
CA LYS A 756 4.94 -10.17 -32.43
C LYS A 756 5.58 -11.02 -31.32
N THR A 757 6.07 -10.35 -30.27
CA THR A 757 6.69 -10.95 -29.09
C THR A 757 5.99 -10.51 -27.82
N LEU A 758 5.98 -11.37 -26.80
CA LEU A 758 5.54 -11.04 -25.45
C LEU A 758 6.71 -10.75 -24.50
N VAL A 759 7.94 -10.74 -25.03
CA VAL A 759 9.18 -10.48 -24.29
C VAL A 759 9.99 -9.43 -25.04
N CYS A 760 10.55 -8.46 -24.33
CA CYS A 760 11.57 -7.55 -24.84
C CYS A 760 12.79 -7.49 -23.91
N GLU A 761 13.94 -7.16 -24.50
CA GLU A 761 15.17 -6.83 -23.78
C GLU A 761 15.56 -5.39 -24.13
N MET A 762 15.98 -4.64 -23.11
CA MET A 762 16.37 -3.23 -23.22
C MET A 762 17.75 -3.04 -22.60
N CYS A 763 18.64 -2.33 -23.31
CA CYS A 763 19.94 -1.92 -22.77
C CYS A 763 19.73 -0.87 -21.67
N ALA A 764 20.52 -0.94 -20.60
CA ALA A 764 20.58 0.12 -19.61
C ALA A 764 21.30 1.34 -20.19
N VAL A 765 20.76 2.53 -19.97
CA VAL A 765 21.36 3.80 -20.32
C VAL A 765 21.63 4.59 -19.04
N ILE A 766 22.90 4.82 -18.74
CA ILE A 766 23.39 5.53 -17.53
C ILE A 766 24.19 6.73 -18.00
N ASP A 767 23.89 7.93 -17.49
CA ASP A 767 24.53 9.19 -17.90
C ASP A 767 24.55 9.45 -19.42
N GLY A 768 23.59 8.87 -20.15
CA GLY A 768 23.46 8.98 -21.61
C GLY A 768 24.27 7.94 -22.41
N GLU A 769 24.96 7.01 -21.76
CA GLU A 769 25.73 5.95 -22.40
C GLU A 769 25.01 4.59 -22.31
N GLU A 770 24.98 3.84 -23.43
CA GLU A 770 24.46 2.46 -23.47
C GLU A 770 25.46 1.49 -22.84
N MET A 771 25.02 0.71 -21.86
CA MET A 771 25.88 -0.19 -21.08
C MET A 771 26.20 -1.52 -21.79
N MET A 772 25.57 -1.81 -22.92
CA MET A 772 25.76 -3.03 -23.70
C MET A 772 25.69 -2.74 -25.20
N GLU A 773 26.49 -3.46 -25.98
CA GLU A 773 26.47 -3.39 -27.44
C GLU A 773 25.44 -4.35 -28.05
N TRP A 774 24.93 -3.99 -29.23
CA TRP A 774 24.07 -4.86 -30.04
C TRP A 774 24.89 -5.76 -30.96
N THR A 775 24.49 -7.02 -31.07
CA THR A 775 25.10 -8.04 -31.93
C THR A 775 24.05 -8.90 -32.62
N SER A 776 24.50 -9.83 -33.45
CA SER A 776 23.70 -10.95 -33.93
C SER A 776 24.41 -12.27 -33.62
N TYR A 777 23.61 -13.27 -33.22
CA TYR A 777 24.11 -14.61 -32.97
C TYR A 777 23.73 -15.54 -34.11
N THR A 778 24.72 -16.28 -34.62
CA THR A 778 24.50 -17.39 -35.55
C THR A 778 24.70 -18.71 -34.80
N VAL A 779 23.64 -19.50 -34.70
CA VAL A 779 23.64 -20.78 -34.00
C VAL A 779 23.61 -21.92 -35.00
N SER A 780 24.60 -22.79 -34.97
CA SER A 780 24.70 -23.99 -35.80
C SER A 780 24.58 -25.24 -34.95
N VAL A 781 23.57 -26.07 -35.24
CA VAL A 781 23.25 -27.28 -34.47
C VAL A 781 23.64 -28.50 -35.29
N LYS A 782 24.49 -29.38 -34.73
CA LYS A 782 24.89 -30.64 -35.37
C LYS A 782 24.18 -31.83 -34.75
N THR A 783 23.27 -32.45 -35.51
CA THR A 783 22.69 -33.75 -35.13
C THR A 783 23.71 -34.85 -35.40
N SER A 784 23.78 -35.85 -34.51
CA SER A 784 24.73 -36.96 -34.62
C SER A 784 24.45 -37.88 -35.81
N ASP A 785 25.48 -38.59 -36.26
CA ASP A 785 25.37 -39.60 -37.31
C ASP A 785 25.13 -41.02 -36.75
N ILE A 786 24.13 -41.15 -35.87
CA ILE A 786 23.70 -42.46 -35.34
C ILE A 786 22.25 -42.75 -35.75
N LEU A 787 21.89 -44.03 -35.79
CA LEU A 787 20.54 -44.44 -36.23
C LEU A 787 19.48 -43.87 -35.29
N GLY A 788 18.46 -43.19 -35.84
CA GLY A 788 17.37 -42.59 -35.06
C GLY A 788 17.71 -41.24 -34.41
N ALA A 789 18.86 -40.63 -34.72
CA ALA A 789 19.30 -39.39 -34.08
C ALA A 789 18.45 -38.16 -34.37
N GLY A 790 17.64 -38.16 -35.44
CA GLY A 790 16.86 -36.98 -35.86
C GLY A 790 15.59 -36.78 -35.04
N THR A 791 15.06 -35.55 -35.00
CA THR A 791 13.88 -35.21 -34.20
C THR A 791 12.86 -34.35 -34.95
N ASP A 792 11.59 -34.65 -34.73
CA ASP A 792 10.45 -33.82 -35.18
C ASP A 792 10.01 -32.80 -34.10
N ALA A 793 10.65 -32.81 -32.93
CA ALA A 793 10.23 -31.98 -31.81
C ALA A 793 10.64 -30.50 -32.01
N ASN A 794 9.91 -29.59 -31.37
CA ASN A 794 10.33 -28.19 -31.36
C ASN A 794 11.50 -28.03 -30.40
N VAL A 795 12.62 -27.52 -30.90
CA VAL A 795 13.87 -27.31 -30.14
C VAL A 795 14.02 -25.85 -29.72
N PHE A 796 14.49 -25.66 -28.49
CA PHE A 796 14.69 -24.36 -27.85
C PHE A 796 16.05 -24.31 -27.16
N ILE A 797 16.63 -23.12 -27.07
CA ILE A 797 17.89 -22.88 -26.36
C ILE A 797 17.82 -21.63 -25.48
N ILE A 798 18.71 -21.56 -24.49
CA ILE A 798 19.10 -20.32 -23.79
C ILE A 798 20.63 -20.27 -23.80
N ILE A 799 21.19 -19.15 -24.24
CA ILE A 799 22.62 -18.89 -24.25
C ILE A 799 22.94 -18.05 -23.01
N PHE A 800 23.97 -18.42 -22.25
CA PHE A 800 24.43 -17.71 -21.06
C PHE A 800 25.85 -17.21 -21.29
N GLY A 801 26.10 -15.96 -20.94
CA GLY A 801 27.41 -15.33 -20.98
C GLY A 801 27.67 -14.40 -19.79
N GLU A 802 28.72 -13.60 -19.93
CA GLU A 802 29.16 -12.58 -18.98
C GLU A 802 28.05 -11.59 -18.62
N ASN A 803 27.30 -11.11 -19.61
CA ASN A 803 26.29 -10.07 -19.43
C ASN A 803 24.85 -10.61 -19.27
N GLY A 804 24.71 -11.84 -18.77
CA GLY A 804 23.42 -12.50 -18.53
C GLY A 804 23.07 -13.54 -19.59
N ASP A 805 21.77 -13.74 -19.85
CA ASP A 805 21.28 -14.79 -20.77
C ASP A 805 20.44 -14.24 -21.93
N SER A 806 20.28 -15.03 -22.99
CA SER A 806 19.49 -14.66 -24.19
C SER A 806 17.97 -14.76 -24.00
N GLY A 807 17.51 -15.37 -22.92
CA GLY A 807 16.15 -15.85 -22.80
C GLY A 807 15.92 -17.04 -23.73
N THR A 808 14.66 -17.48 -23.82
CA THR A 808 14.31 -18.64 -24.64
C THR A 808 14.30 -18.29 -26.12
N LEU A 809 15.24 -18.88 -26.87
CA LEU A 809 15.31 -18.79 -28.32
C LEU A 809 14.75 -20.07 -28.95
N ALA A 810 13.71 -19.94 -29.78
CA ALA A 810 13.13 -21.07 -30.49
C ALA A 810 13.83 -21.30 -31.84
N LEU A 811 14.34 -22.51 -32.08
CA LEU A 811 15.05 -22.86 -33.31
C LEU A 811 14.07 -23.20 -34.45
N LYS A 812 13.33 -22.18 -34.90
CA LYS A 812 12.22 -22.33 -35.86
C LYS A 812 12.62 -22.09 -37.31
N GLN A 813 13.30 -20.98 -37.60
CA GLN A 813 13.59 -20.55 -38.97
C GLN A 813 15.03 -20.93 -39.34
N SER A 814 15.16 -21.87 -40.28
CA SER A 814 16.44 -22.27 -40.88
C SER A 814 16.30 -22.34 -42.39
N ALA A 815 17.43 -22.33 -43.12
CA ALA A 815 17.46 -22.58 -44.55
C ALA A 815 16.99 -24.01 -44.91
N ASN A 816 17.10 -24.96 -43.98
CA ASN A 816 16.60 -26.31 -44.14
C ASN A 816 15.12 -26.40 -43.74
N TRP A 817 14.30 -26.93 -44.65
CA TRP A 817 12.86 -27.12 -44.41
C TRP A 817 12.58 -28.26 -43.41
N ASN A 818 13.41 -29.30 -43.44
CA ASN A 818 13.38 -30.42 -42.51
C ASN A 818 14.64 -30.38 -41.64
N LYS A 819 14.48 -29.93 -40.40
CA LYS A 819 15.59 -29.58 -39.50
C LYS A 819 15.93 -30.75 -38.59
N PHE A 820 17.14 -30.75 -38.05
CA PHE A 820 17.64 -31.69 -37.06
C PHE A 820 17.70 -33.14 -37.53
N GLU A 821 17.79 -33.36 -38.84
CA GLU A 821 17.96 -34.70 -39.42
C GLU A 821 19.30 -35.34 -39.06
N ARG A 822 19.36 -36.67 -39.10
CA ARG A 822 20.60 -37.44 -38.82
C ARG A 822 21.77 -36.90 -39.65
N ASN A 823 22.90 -36.64 -38.99
CA ASN A 823 24.12 -36.08 -39.58
C ASN A 823 23.95 -34.68 -40.23
N ASN A 824 22.80 -34.02 -40.08
CA ASN A 824 22.59 -32.70 -40.63
C ASN A 824 23.19 -31.61 -39.73
N THR A 825 23.53 -30.47 -40.34
CA THR A 825 23.85 -29.23 -39.63
C THR A 825 22.82 -28.18 -39.99
N ASP A 826 22.14 -27.65 -38.99
CA ASP A 826 21.09 -26.64 -39.17
C ASP A 826 21.52 -25.32 -38.55
N THR A 827 21.41 -24.22 -39.31
CA THR A 827 21.83 -22.88 -38.87
C THR A 827 20.64 -21.97 -38.66
N PHE A 828 20.68 -21.18 -37.59
CA PHE A 828 19.66 -20.24 -37.14
C PHE A 828 20.32 -18.88 -36.86
N ASN A 829 19.67 -17.79 -37.26
CA ASN A 829 20.18 -16.43 -37.06
C ASN A 829 19.24 -15.66 -36.12
N PHE A 830 19.83 -15.01 -35.13
CA PHE A 830 19.14 -14.14 -34.17
C PHE A 830 19.72 -12.72 -34.30
N PRO A 831 19.14 -11.87 -35.17
CA PRO A 831 19.53 -10.47 -35.27
C PRO A 831 19.02 -9.68 -34.05
N ASP A 832 19.58 -8.49 -33.84
CA ASP A 832 19.13 -7.51 -32.83
C ASP A 832 19.12 -8.06 -31.40
N MET A 833 20.23 -8.68 -30.97
CA MET A 833 20.43 -9.20 -29.61
C MET A 833 21.45 -8.33 -28.86
N LEU A 834 21.28 -8.13 -27.57
CA LEU A 834 22.33 -7.52 -26.74
C LEU A 834 23.48 -8.51 -26.54
N SER A 835 24.73 -8.05 -26.66
CA SER A 835 25.91 -8.92 -26.57
C SER A 835 26.05 -9.50 -25.17
N LEU A 836 25.96 -10.83 -25.08
CA LEU A 836 26.14 -11.58 -23.85
C LEU A 836 27.62 -11.64 -23.41
N GLY A 837 28.55 -11.03 -24.15
CA GLY A 837 29.98 -11.11 -23.89
C GLY A 837 30.54 -12.49 -24.21
N HIS A 838 31.53 -12.94 -23.43
CA HIS A 838 32.01 -14.32 -23.54
C HIS A 838 30.94 -15.31 -23.07
N LEU A 839 30.76 -16.42 -23.77
CA LEU A 839 29.73 -17.41 -23.46
C LEU A 839 30.28 -18.51 -22.54
N CYS A 840 29.48 -18.92 -21.55
CA CYS A 840 29.90 -19.93 -20.56
C CYS A 840 29.03 -21.17 -20.54
N LYS A 841 27.72 -21.03 -20.77
CA LYS A 841 26.75 -22.13 -20.68
C LYS A 841 25.71 -22.01 -21.79
N LEU A 842 25.23 -23.15 -22.28
CA LEU A 842 24.08 -23.23 -23.18
C LEU A 842 23.09 -24.26 -22.66
N ARG A 843 21.84 -23.85 -22.49
CA ARG A 843 20.73 -24.75 -22.22
C ARG A 843 20.05 -25.13 -23.52
N VAL A 844 19.75 -26.40 -23.72
CA VAL A 844 19.01 -26.91 -24.88
C VAL A 844 17.94 -27.91 -24.45
N TRP A 845 16.74 -27.81 -25.02
CA TRP A 845 15.65 -28.77 -24.79
C TRP A 845 14.68 -28.86 -25.96
N HIS A 846 13.78 -29.85 -25.90
CA HIS A 846 12.68 -29.99 -26.85
C HIS A 846 11.34 -30.29 -26.15
N ASP A 847 10.22 -30.02 -26.83
CA ASP A 847 8.87 -30.18 -26.28
C ASP A 847 8.31 -31.61 -26.33
N ASN A 848 9.12 -32.57 -26.82
CA ASN A 848 8.76 -33.99 -26.99
C ASN A 848 7.47 -34.21 -27.81
N LYS A 849 7.11 -33.29 -28.72
CA LYS A 849 6.02 -33.48 -29.68
C LYS A 849 6.54 -34.07 -31.00
N GLY A 850 5.66 -34.59 -31.84
CA GLY A 850 6.01 -35.20 -33.13
C GLY A 850 6.01 -36.74 -33.10
N ILE A 851 6.27 -37.36 -34.25
CA ILE A 851 6.20 -38.82 -34.44
C ILE A 851 7.48 -39.49 -33.90
N PHE A 852 8.63 -38.81 -34.02
CA PHE A 852 9.90 -39.24 -33.42
C PHE A 852 10.56 -38.08 -32.66
N PRO A 853 10.18 -37.85 -31.38
CA PRO A 853 10.68 -36.71 -30.62
C PRO A 853 12.10 -36.91 -30.04
N GLY A 854 12.60 -38.15 -29.98
CA GLY A 854 13.93 -38.44 -29.46
C GLY A 854 15.01 -37.85 -30.35
N TRP A 855 16.04 -37.26 -29.75
CA TRP A 855 17.07 -36.53 -30.48
C TRP A 855 18.46 -36.89 -29.95
N HIS A 856 19.42 -37.18 -30.83
CA HIS A 856 20.83 -37.28 -30.41
C HIS A 856 21.63 -36.09 -30.94
N LEU A 857 21.94 -35.16 -30.04
CA LEU A 857 22.68 -33.95 -30.32
C LEU A 857 24.19 -34.22 -30.20
N SER A 858 24.97 -33.88 -31.23
CA SER A 858 26.44 -33.95 -31.13
C SER A 858 26.97 -32.69 -30.45
N TYR A 859 26.83 -31.52 -31.10
CA TYR A 859 27.28 -30.24 -30.55
C TYR A 859 26.46 -29.07 -31.10
N ILE A 860 26.58 -27.91 -30.45
CA ILE A 860 26.06 -26.63 -30.91
C ILE A 860 27.21 -25.63 -30.96
N ASP A 861 27.39 -24.96 -32.10
CA ASP A 861 28.29 -23.82 -32.24
C ASP A 861 27.47 -22.52 -32.21
N VAL A 862 27.90 -21.54 -31.41
CA VAL A 862 27.31 -20.20 -31.34
C VAL A 862 28.38 -19.19 -31.76
N LYS A 863 28.14 -18.45 -32.84
CA LYS A 863 29.01 -17.37 -33.29
C LYS A 863 28.44 -16.01 -32.89
N ASP A 864 29.22 -15.22 -32.16
CA ASP A 864 28.97 -13.79 -31.98
C ASP A 864 29.53 -13.06 -33.21
N ASN A 865 28.65 -12.49 -34.04
CA ASN A 865 29.08 -11.89 -35.29
C ASN A 865 29.79 -10.54 -35.11
N SER A 866 29.56 -9.84 -34.00
CA SER A 866 30.24 -8.57 -33.70
C SER A 866 31.69 -8.78 -33.26
N ARG A 867 31.94 -9.84 -32.48
CA ARG A 867 33.26 -10.21 -31.93
C ARG A 867 34.05 -11.16 -32.83
N ASP A 868 33.42 -11.69 -33.87
CA ASP A 868 33.93 -12.78 -34.74
C ASP A 868 34.40 -14.02 -33.94
N GLU A 869 33.73 -14.29 -32.82
CA GLU A 869 34.10 -15.35 -31.87
C GLU A 869 33.10 -16.52 -31.96
N THR A 870 33.59 -17.76 -31.98
CA THR A 870 32.76 -18.97 -32.06
C THR A 870 32.94 -19.86 -30.84
N PHE A 871 31.84 -20.13 -30.16
CA PHE A 871 31.76 -20.91 -28.93
C PHE A 871 31.11 -22.26 -29.19
N ARG A 872 31.78 -23.35 -28.82
CA ARG A 872 31.33 -24.73 -29.01
C ARG A 872 30.77 -25.29 -27.70
N PHE A 873 29.62 -25.94 -27.79
CA PHE A 873 28.95 -26.65 -26.70
C PHE A 873 28.79 -28.12 -27.07
N GLN A 874 29.66 -28.97 -26.52
CA GLN A 874 29.65 -30.41 -26.78
C GLN A 874 28.54 -31.10 -25.97
N CYS A 875 27.82 -32.05 -26.57
CA CYS A 875 26.74 -32.79 -25.91
C CYS A 875 26.92 -34.32 -26.05
N ASP A 876 27.01 -34.82 -27.28
CA ASP A 876 27.08 -36.23 -27.66
C ASP A 876 26.15 -37.15 -26.84
N CYS A 877 24.90 -36.73 -26.63
CA CYS A 877 23.93 -37.44 -25.82
C CYS A 877 22.52 -37.46 -26.43
N TRP A 878 21.72 -38.44 -26.00
CA TRP A 878 20.28 -38.47 -26.24
C TRP A 878 19.55 -37.44 -25.37
N LEU A 879 18.71 -36.63 -26.02
CA LEU A 879 17.60 -35.87 -25.44
C LEU A 879 16.31 -36.62 -25.83
N SER A 880 15.82 -37.49 -24.96
CA SER A 880 14.70 -38.39 -25.24
C SER A 880 14.02 -38.83 -23.95
N ARG A 881 12.74 -39.22 -23.99
CA ARG A 881 12.06 -39.85 -22.83
C ARG A 881 12.23 -41.37 -22.79
N SER A 882 12.61 -41.99 -23.91
CA SER A 882 12.74 -43.44 -24.07
C SER A 882 14.19 -43.91 -24.16
N GLU A 883 15.11 -43.04 -24.56
CA GLU A 883 16.52 -43.36 -24.83
C GLU A 883 17.47 -42.60 -23.89
N GLY A 884 18.72 -43.05 -23.81
CA GLY A 884 19.73 -42.48 -22.91
C GLY A 884 19.30 -42.48 -21.44
N ASP A 885 19.51 -41.35 -20.77
CA ASP A 885 19.14 -41.13 -19.36
C ASP A 885 17.69 -40.62 -19.18
N ARG A 886 16.92 -40.58 -20.27
CA ARG A 886 15.50 -40.16 -20.31
C ARG A 886 15.24 -38.68 -20.03
N GLN A 887 16.25 -37.83 -20.18
CA GLN A 887 16.10 -36.39 -20.08
C GLN A 887 15.92 -35.76 -21.47
N THR A 888 15.11 -34.71 -21.56
CA THR A 888 14.87 -33.93 -22.79
C THR A 888 15.47 -32.54 -22.74
N LEU A 889 16.27 -32.24 -21.71
CA LEU A 889 16.88 -30.95 -21.42
C LEU A 889 18.33 -31.16 -20.95
N ARG A 890 19.25 -30.32 -21.45
CA ARG A 890 20.68 -30.32 -21.09
C ARG A 890 21.18 -28.90 -20.84
N ASP A 891 22.07 -28.78 -19.88
CA ASP A 891 22.95 -27.62 -19.71
C ASP A 891 24.37 -28.05 -20.13
N LEU A 892 24.95 -27.31 -21.06
CA LEU A 892 26.25 -27.60 -21.69
C LEU A 892 27.22 -26.48 -21.33
N ALA A 893 28.40 -26.81 -20.82
CA ALA A 893 29.47 -25.84 -20.63
C ALA A 893 30.14 -25.52 -21.98
N CYS A 894 30.65 -24.29 -22.13
CA CYS A 894 31.39 -23.92 -23.32
C CYS A 894 32.74 -24.65 -23.35
N ALA A 895 32.99 -25.42 -24.40
CA ALA A 895 34.22 -26.19 -24.58
C ALA A 895 35.44 -25.32 -24.92
N ASN A 896 35.23 -24.07 -25.33
CA ASN A 896 36.30 -23.11 -25.58
C ASN A 896 36.92 -22.58 -24.29
N ASN A 897 36.25 -22.74 -23.16
CA ASN A 897 36.72 -22.22 -21.89
C ASN A 897 37.73 -23.19 -21.27
N GLU A 898 38.96 -22.72 -21.06
CA GLU A 898 40.00 -23.52 -20.40
C GLU A 898 39.73 -23.59 -18.89
N ILE A 899 39.49 -24.81 -18.38
CA ILE A 899 39.51 -25.07 -16.95
C ILE A 899 40.98 -25.01 -16.51
N ARG A 900 41.34 -24.05 -15.65
CA ARG A 900 42.71 -23.89 -15.14
C ARG A 900 42.91 -24.88 -13.98
N ASP A 901 44.12 -25.42 -13.84
CA ASP A 901 44.48 -26.28 -12.70
C ASP A 901 44.27 -25.55 -11.36
N GLU A 902 44.05 -26.28 -10.27
CA GLU A 902 43.86 -25.67 -8.94
C GLU A 902 45.05 -24.77 -8.58
N LEU A 903 44.77 -23.49 -8.32
CA LEU A 903 45.78 -22.53 -7.91
C LEU A 903 46.36 -22.88 -6.54
N GLU A 904 47.68 -22.94 -6.45
CA GLU A 904 48.41 -23.06 -5.19
C GLU A 904 48.64 -21.68 -4.53
N GLU A 905 48.94 -20.65 -5.34
CA GLU A 905 49.23 -19.28 -4.92
C GLU A 905 48.52 -18.26 -5.84
N THR A 906 48.18 -17.09 -5.31
CA THR A 906 47.62 -15.95 -6.06
C THR A 906 48.02 -14.63 -5.39
N THR A 907 47.87 -13.53 -6.12
CA THR A 907 48.05 -12.17 -5.60
C THR A 907 46.70 -11.56 -5.28
N TYR A 908 46.59 -10.97 -4.08
CA TYR A 908 45.42 -10.24 -3.65
C TYR A 908 45.71 -8.73 -3.67
N GLU A 909 44.90 -7.96 -4.39
CA GLU A 909 44.86 -6.51 -4.26
C GLU A 909 43.93 -6.14 -3.09
N ILE A 910 44.41 -5.30 -2.18
CA ILE A 910 43.69 -4.86 -0.99
C ILE A 910 43.55 -3.35 -1.05
N VAL A 911 42.30 -2.89 -1.14
CA VAL A 911 41.91 -1.48 -1.18
C VAL A 911 41.28 -1.11 0.15
N ILE A 912 41.83 -0.12 0.85
CA ILE A 912 41.38 0.31 2.18
C ILE A 912 40.91 1.76 2.13
N GLU A 913 39.65 2.00 2.49
CA GLU A 913 39.10 3.35 2.64
C GLU A 913 39.14 3.77 4.12
N THR A 914 39.84 4.86 4.42
CA THR A 914 39.89 5.43 5.77
C THR A 914 38.82 6.50 5.93
N GLY A 915 37.90 6.31 6.88
CA GLY A 915 36.82 7.28 7.09
C GLY A 915 37.25 8.53 7.87
N ASN A 916 36.34 9.49 8.00
CA ASN A 916 36.65 10.81 8.56
C ASN A 916 36.87 10.84 10.09
N GLY A 917 36.48 9.77 10.79
CA GLY A 917 36.58 9.64 12.26
C GLY A 917 38.01 9.54 12.81
N GLY A 918 38.98 8.99 12.07
CA GLY A 918 40.34 8.76 12.59
C GLY A 918 41.35 8.32 11.53
N GLU A 919 42.45 9.05 11.40
CA GLU A 919 43.60 8.67 10.55
C GLU A 919 44.67 7.93 11.36
N THR A 920 45.56 7.21 10.68
CA THR A 920 46.74 6.65 11.33
C THR A 920 48.01 6.74 10.48
N ARG A 921 49.13 6.82 11.19
CA ARG A 921 50.49 6.66 10.64
C ARG A 921 51.15 5.40 11.20
N GLU A 922 50.47 4.65 12.04
CA GLU A 922 51.00 3.43 12.65
C GLU A 922 50.82 2.23 11.71
N ASN A 923 51.39 1.08 12.08
CA ASN A 923 51.33 -0.11 11.25
C ASN A 923 49.94 -0.76 11.31
N VAL A 924 49.52 -1.36 10.20
CA VAL A 924 48.29 -2.14 10.11
C VAL A 924 48.67 -3.54 9.69
N TRP A 925 47.98 -4.55 10.20
CA TRP A 925 48.14 -5.91 9.70
C TRP A 925 46.78 -6.54 9.40
N LEU A 926 46.78 -7.41 8.39
CA LEU A 926 45.60 -8.07 7.86
C LEU A 926 45.85 -9.58 7.83
N ILE A 927 44.81 -10.36 8.14
CA ILE A 927 44.79 -11.80 7.85
C ILE A 927 43.47 -12.14 7.18
N LEU A 928 43.58 -12.77 6.01
CA LEU A 928 42.46 -13.22 5.21
C LEU A 928 42.15 -14.67 5.60
N GLU A 929 40.91 -14.96 5.98
CA GLU A 929 40.45 -16.32 6.27
C GLU A 929 39.51 -16.77 5.17
N GLY A 930 40.00 -17.67 4.30
CA GLY A 930 39.21 -18.29 3.25
C GLY A 930 38.77 -19.71 3.59
N ARG A 931 37.82 -20.23 2.82
CA ARG A 931 37.25 -21.58 3.02
C ARG A 931 38.26 -22.70 2.81
N LYS A 932 39.27 -22.50 1.95
CA LYS A 932 40.32 -23.50 1.68
C LYS A 932 41.51 -23.31 2.61
N ASN A 933 42.01 -22.08 2.73
CA ASN A 933 43.23 -21.78 3.47
C ASN A 933 43.14 -20.44 4.22
N ARG A 934 44.10 -20.22 5.13
CA ARG A 934 44.29 -18.95 5.85
C ARG A 934 45.57 -18.28 5.39
N SER A 935 45.51 -16.98 5.13
CA SER A 935 46.69 -16.24 4.67
C SER A 935 47.76 -16.13 5.76
N LYS A 936 48.99 -15.81 5.33
CA LYS A 936 49.99 -15.25 6.24
C LYS A 936 49.56 -13.84 6.67
N GLU A 937 50.12 -13.37 7.78
CA GLU A 937 49.94 -11.98 8.23
C GLU A 937 50.52 -11.03 7.19
N PHE A 938 49.67 -10.20 6.60
CA PHE A 938 50.08 -9.11 5.73
C PHE A 938 50.27 -7.85 6.57
N LEU A 939 51.53 -7.51 6.83
CA LEU A 939 51.90 -6.31 7.59
C LEU A 939 52.10 -5.14 6.62
N VAL A 940 51.26 -4.12 6.75
CA VAL A 940 51.41 -2.84 6.06
C VAL A 940 52.23 -1.91 6.96
N GLU A 941 53.53 -1.85 6.68
CA GLU A 941 54.46 -0.95 7.38
C GLU A 941 54.29 0.49 6.90
N ASN A 942 53.46 1.25 7.61
CA ASN A 942 53.22 2.64 7.30
C ASN A 942 54.32 3.50 7.95
N SER A 943 55.15 4.21 7.17
CA SER A 943 56.21 5.11 7.67
C SER A 943 55.84 6.59 7.52
N SER A 944 56.51 7.52 8.23
CA SER A 944 56.25 8.97 8.01
C SER A 944 56.74 9.50 6.66
N ARG A 945 57.51 8.68 5.92
CA ARG A 945 57.99 8.95 4.56
C ARG A 945 57.22 8.15 3.50
N GLN A 946 56.34 7.24 3.90
CA GLN A 946 55.37 6.54 3.06
C GLN A 946 53.94 7.01 3.38
N ARG A 947 52.95 6.53 2.63
CA ARG A 947 51.56 7.01 2.67
C ARG A 947 50.91 6.73 4.03
N ALA A 948 50.54 7.78 4.76
CA ALA A 948 49.67 7.69 5.93
C ALA A 948 48.23 7.34 5.50
N PHE A 949 47.53 6.52 6.26
CA PHE A 949 46.09 6.27 6.09
C PHE A 949 45.32 7.53 6.51
N ARG A 950 45.04 8.41 5.55
CA ARG A 950 44.46 9.74 5.79
C ARG A 950 42.95 9.69 5.76
N LYS A 951 42.32 10.63 6.45
CA LYS A 951 40.86 10.77 6.45
C LYS A 951 40.34 10.98 5.03
N GLY A 952 39.35 10.19 4.64
CA GLY A 952 38.67 10.27 3.35
C GLY A 952 39.51 9.80 2.16
N THR A 953 40.62 9.09 2.38
CA THR A 953 41.46 8.56 1.29
C THR A 953 41.33 7.05 1.15
N THR A 954 41.58 6.59 -0.06
CA THR A 954 41.65 5.17 -0.44
C THR A 954 43.09 4.79 -0.74
N ASP A 955 43.58 3.71 -0.13
CA ASP A 955 44.94 3.20 -0.29
C ASP A 955 44.89 1.75 -0.82
N THR A 956 45.69 1.44 -1.85
CA THR A 956 45.73 0.13 -2.52
C THR A 956 47.07 -0.56 -2.31
N PHE A 957 47.05 -1.85 -2.04
CA PHE A 957 48.22 -2.71 -1.81
C PHE A 957 48.08 -4.04 -2.53
N GLU A 958 49.18 -4.69 -2.88
CA GLU A 958 49.20 -6.05 -3.41
C GLU A 958 49.87 -7.00 -2.41
N PHE A 959 49.35 -8.22 -2.31
CA PHE A 959 49.80 -9.23 -1.36
C PHE A 959 49.73 -10.63 -1.94
N ASP A 960 50.89 -11.27 -2.10
CA ASP A 960 50.97 -12.66 -2.53
C ASP A 960 50.67 -13.62 -1.38
N SER A 961 49.78 -14.59 -1.62
CA SER A 961 49.41 -15.60 -0.63
C SER A 961 49.08 -16.93 -1.30
N VAL A 962 49.07 -18.01 -0.50
CA VAL A 962 48.41 -19.24 -0.91
C VAL A 962 46.97 -18.95 -1.31
N PHE A 963 46.45 -19.66 -2.31
CA PHE A 963 45.07 -19.52 -2.73
C PHE A 963 44.12 -19.88 -1.58
N LEU A 964 43.31 -18.92 -1.16
CA LEU A 964 42.47 -19.03 0.03
C LEU A 964 41.09 -19.65 -0.25
N GLY A 965 40.70 -19.78 -1.52
CA GLY A 965 39.31 -19.99 -1.92
C GLY A 965 38.44 -18.80 -1.53
N ASP A 966 37.12 -19.01 -1.40
CA ASP A 966 36.18 -17.96 -0.97
C ASP A 966 36.60 -17.36 0.37
N ILE A 967 36.89 -16.05 0.40
CA ILE A 967 37.24 -15.34 1.63
C ILE A 967 35.97 -15.14 2.44
N ALA A 968 35.96 -15.67 3.67
CA ALA A 968 34.82 -15.60 4.57
C ALA A 968 34.96 -14.46 5.59
N SER A 969 36.18 -14.24 6.10
CA SER A 969 36.44 -13.22 7.11
C SER A 969 37.80 -12.55 6.93
N LEU A 970 37.91 -11.36 7.53
CA LEU A 970 39.09 -10.52 7.54
C LEU A 970 39.42 -10.11 8.98
N CYS A 971 40.61 -10.45 9.45
CA CYS A 971 41.15 -9.91 10.69
C CYS A 971 41.93 -8.63 10.41
N VAL A 972 41.60 -7.54 11.10
CA VAL A 972 42.29 -6.25 10.98
C VAL A 972 42.83 -5.82 12.34
N GLY A 973 44.12 -5.52 12.39
CA GLY A 973 44.77 -5.03 13.60
C GLY A 973 45.52 -3.72 13.37
N HIS A 974 45.48 -2.85 14.38
CA HIS A 974 46.16 -1.57 14.41
C HIS A 974 47.31 -1.61 15.44
N LEU A 975 48.55 -1.58 14.95
CA LEU A 975 49.75 -1.91 15.72
C LEU A 975 50.70 -0.72 15.82
N ALA A 976 51.10 -0.39 17.05
CA ALA A 976 52.10 0.64 17.29
C ALA A 976 53.47 0.22 16.74
N ARG A 977 54.18 1.16 16.10
CA ARG A 977 55.58 0.95 15.70
C ARG A 977 56.46 0.68 16.93
N GLU A 978 57.53 -0.09 16.72
CA GLU A 978 58.51 -0.37 17.77
C GLU A 978 59.11 0.94 18.33
N ASP A 979 59.33 0.98 19.64
CA ASP A 979 59.93 2.10 20.40
C ASP A 979 59.15 3.43 20.50
N ARG A 980 57.84 3.48 20.17
CA ARG A 980 57.00 4.70 20.31
C ARG A 980 56.19 4.78 21.62
N PHE A 981 56.17 5.96 22.25
CA PHE A 981 55.30 6.26 23.39
C PHE A 981 53.84 6.36 22.93
N ILE A 982 52.95 5.51 23.45
CA ILE A 982 51.50 5.59 23.20
C ILE A 982 50.90 6.54 24.25
N PRO A 983 50.27 7.65 23.85
CA PRO A 983 49.60 8.56 24.77
C PRO A 983 48.52 7.84 25.60
N LYS A 984 48.19 8.34 26.80
CA LYS A 984 47.05 7.83 27.58
C LYS A 984 45.69 7.98 26.85
N ARG A 985 45.62 8.85 25.84
CA ARG A 985 44.46 8.99 24.95
C ARG A 985 44.49 7.87 23.91
N GLU A 986 43.41 7.09 23.83
CA GLU A 986 43.28 6.00 22.88
C GLU A 986 43.31 6.56 21.44
N LEU A 987 44.38 6.23 20.71
CA LEU A 987 44.50 6.56 19.28
C LEU A 987 43.71 5.51 18.50
N VAL A 988 42.83 5.95 17.62
CA VAL A 988 41.92 5.09 16.85
C VAL A 988 42.11 5.36 15.36
N TRP A 989 41.97 4.32 14.55
CA TRP A 989 41.93 4.40 13.09
C TRP A 989 40.53 4.04 12.62
N HIS A 990 39.92 4.89 11.79
CA HIS A 990 38.59 4.67 11.26
C HIS A 990 38.67 3.92 9.93
N VAL A 991 38.36 2.63 9.96
CA VAL A 991 38.29 1.80 8.75
C VAL A 991 36.86 1.85 8.25
N LYS A 992 36.65 2.45 7.09
CA LYS A 992 35.31 2.57 6.48
C LYS A 992 34.99 1.32 5.68
N THR A 993 35.79 1.02 4.66
CA THR A 993 35.64 -0.19 3.84
C THR A 993 36.99 -0.83 3.55
N ILE A 994 37.01 -2.16 3.39
CA ILE A 994 38.13 -2.89 2.82
C ILE A 994 37.61 -3.75 1.67
N THR A 995 38.22 -3.63 0.50
CA THR A 995 37.91 -4.44 -0.68
C THR A 995 39.13 -5.29 -1.02
N ILE A 996 38.93 -6.57 -1.26
CA ILE A 996 39.99 -7.52 -1.60
C ILE A 996 39.67 -8.12 -2.97
N THR A 997 40.55 -7.91 -3.94
CA THR A 997 40.45 -8.51 -5.27
C THR A 997 41.47 -9.62 -5.39
N GLU A 998 41.02 -10.84 -5.65
CA GLU A 998 41.85 -11.97 -6.02
C GLU A 998 42.21 -11.80 -7.51
N LEU A 999 43.49 -11.58 -7.85
CA LEU A 999 43.88 -11.09 -9.18
C LEU A 999 43.89 -12.18 -10.27
N GLU A 1000 43.97 -13.46 -9.92
CA GLU A 1000 44.10 -14.53 -10.91
C GLU A 1000 42.76 -14.86 -11.60
N TYR A 1001 41.68 -14.98 -10.83
CA TYR A 1001 40.33 -15.10 -11.38
C TYR A 1001 39.60 -13.76 -11.40
N GLY A 1002 39.95 -12.79 -10.56
CA GLY A 1002 39.30 -11.47 -10.51
C GLY A 1002 38.12 -11.40 -9.53
N ASN A 1003 38.02 -12.32 -8.57
CA ASN A 1003 36.95 -12.31 -7.57
C ASN A 1003 37.15 -11.16 -6.58
N VAL A 1004 36.09 -10.39 -6.29
CA VAL A 1004 36.15 -9.23 -5.40
C VAL A 1004 35.34 -9.47 -4.13
N TYR A 1005 35.94 -9.26 -2.97
CA TYR A 1005 35.35 -9.44 -1.64
C TYR A 1005 35.29 -8.08 -0.92
N PHE A 1006 34.11 -7.66 -0.53
CA PHE A 1006 33.88 -6.38 0.15
C PHE A 1006 33.65 -6.61 1.64
N PHE A 1007 34.26 -5.77 2.48
CA PHE A 1007 34.10 -5.74 3.92
C PHE A 1007 33.67 -4.33 4.35
N ASN A 1008 32.38 -4.16 4.65
CA ASN A 1008 31.89 -2.93 5.28
C ASN A 1008 32.30 -2.92 6.76
N CYS A 1009 33.30 -2.12 7.10
CA CYS A 1009 33.89 -2.12 8.42
C CYS A 1009 33.29 -1.04 9.32
N ASP A 1010 33.13 0.17 8.77
CA ASP A 1010 32.75 1.44 9.41
C ASP A 1010 33.00 1.50 10.93
N CYS A 1011 34.25 1.26 11.34
CA CYS A 1011 34.59 1.04 12.75
C CYS A 1011 35.93 1.68 13.14
N LEU A 1012 35.99 2.17 14.37
CA LEU A 1012 37.19 2.69 15.01
C LEU A 1012 38.02 1.53 15.60
N ILE A 1013 39.20 1.28 15.02
CA ILE A 1013 40.15 0.27 15.49
C ILE A 1013 41.21 0.91 16.40
N PRO A 1014 41.25 0.58 17.70
CA PRO A 1014 42.18 1.20 18.63
C PRO A 1014 43.61 0.68 18.44
N LEU A 1015 44.59 1.59 18.59
CA LEU A 1015 46.01 1.28 18.54
C LEU A 1015 46.43 0.44 19.74
N LYS A 1016 47.04 -0.73 19.50
CA LYS A 1016 47.53 -1.62 20.56
C LYS A 1016 49.00 -2.00 20.35
N ARG A 1017 49.67 -2.45 21.43
CA ARG A 1017 51.06 -2.94 21.41
C ARG A 1017 51.20 -4.43 21.13
N LYS A 1018 50.14 -5.20 21.39
CA LYS A 1018 50.14 -6.65 21.24
C LYS A 1018 49.24 -7.02 20.07
N ARG A 1019 49.75 -7.89 19.19
CA ARG A 1019 49.03 -8.39 18.00
C ARG A 1019 47.80 -9.25 18.32
N LYS A 1020 47.52 -9.56 19.59
CA LYS A 1020 46.31 -10.29 20.02
C LYS A 1020 45.01 -9.46 19.98
N TYR A 1021 45.10 -8.16 19.70
CA TYR A 1021 43.95 -7.26 19.65
C TYR A 1021 43.67 -6.91 18.19
N PHE A 1022 42.57 -7.44 17.66
CA PHE A 1022 42.11 -7.24 16.29
C PHE A 1022 40.59 -7.22 16.27
N LYS A 1023 40.03 -6.67 15.19
CA LYS A 1023 38.63 -6.82 14.83
C LYS A 1023 38.51 -7.86 13.72
N VAL A 1024 37.45 -8.65 13.76
CA VAL A 1024 37.09 -9.56 12.68
C VAL A 1024 35.91 -8.96 11.95
N PHE A 1025 36.00 -8.90 10.63
CA PHE A 1025 34.94 -8.49 9.74
C PHE A 1025 34.55 -9.68 8.88
N GLU A 1026 33.27 -9.94 8.76
CA GLU A 1026 32.75 -10.91 7.79
C GLU A 1026 32.61 -10.25 6.43
N VAL A 1027 32.75 -11.05 5.37
CA VAL A 1027 32.52 -10.54 4.01
C VAL A 1027 31.07 -10.08 3.86
N THR A 1028 30.87 -8.85 3.40
CA THR A 1028 29.53 -8.25 3.25
C THR A 1028 28.97 -8.43 1.86
N LYS A 1029 29.84 -8.44 0.84
CA LYS A 1029 29.47 -8.68 -0.57
C LYS A 1029 30.61 -9.41 -1.27
N THR A 1030 30.27 -10.27 -2.22
CA THR A 1030 31.25 -10.92 -3.08
C THR A 1030 30.79 -10.78 -4.52
N THR A 1031 31.68 -10.30 -5.39
CA THR A 1031 31.48 -10.28 -6.84
C THR A 1031 32.35 -11.39 -7.41
N GLU A 1032 31.69 -12.45 -7.87
CA GLU A 1032 32.34 -13.53 -8.59
C GLU A 1032 32.65 -13.07 -10.02
N SER A 1033 33.86 -13.33 -10.48
CA SER A 1033 34.25 -13.01 -11.86
C SER A 1033 33.69 -14.01 -12.85
N PHE A 1034 33.62 -13.62 -14.13
CA PHE A 1034 33.25 -14.55 -15.20
C PHE A 1034 34.20 -15.75 -15.29
N ALA A 1035 35.50 -15.56 -15.04
CA ALA A 1035 36.48 -16.64 -15.03
C ALA A 1035 36.21 -17.65 -13.91
N SER A 1036 35.95 -17.18 -12.68
CA SER A 1036 35.57 -18.04 -11.55
C SER A 1036 34.27 -18.80 -11.83
N LYS A 1037 33.27 -18.09 -12.36
CA LYS A 1037 31.99 -18.67 -12.79
C LYS A 1037 32.21 -19.82 -13.76
N VAL A 1038 33.04 -19.62 -14.78
CA VAL A 1038 33.41 -20.66 -15.76
C VAL A 1038 34.11 -21.86 -15.10
N GLN A 1039 35.06 -21.64 -14.17
CA GLN A 1039 35.72 -22.73 -13.43
C GLN A 1039 34.73 -23.53 -12.56
N SER A 1040 33.71 -22.85 -12.02
CA SER A 1040 32.71 -23.47 -11.15
C SER A 1040 31.71 -24.34 -11.91
N LEU A 1041 31.55 -24.20 -13.23
CA LEU A 1041 30.58 -24.92 -14.07
C LEU A 1041 30.97 -26.40 -14.29
N VAL A 1042 31.16 -27.14 -13.19
CA VAL A 1042 31.34 -28.58 -13.18
C VAL A 1042 30.00 -29.28 -13.00
N PRO A 1043 29.80 -30.49 -13.55
CA PRO A 1043 28.61 -31.30 -13.28
C PRO A 1043 28.52 -31.66 -11.79
N VAL A 1044 27.41 -31.32 -11.16
CA VAL A 1044 27.11 -31.62 -9.75
C VAL A 1044 25.76 -32.33 -9.64
N LYS A 1045 25.64 -33.19 -8.63
CA LYS A 1045 24.43 -33.95 -8.33
C LYS A 1045 23.76 -33.40 -7.07
N TYR A 1046 22.67 -32.66 -7.24
CA TYR A 1046 21.84 -32.15 -6.16
C TYR A 1046 20.93 -33.26 -5.60
N GLU A 1047 20.90 -33.43 -4.28
CA GLU A 1047 19.86 -34.23 -3.59
C GLU A 1047 18.71 -33.29 -3.20
N VAL A 1048 17.52 -33.53 -3.76
CA VAL A 1048 16.30 -32.81 -3.43
C VAL A 1048 15.47 -33.68 -2.49
N ILE A 1049 15.27 -33.22 -1.26
CA ILE A 1049 14.47 -33.92 -0.25
C ILE A 1049 13.15 -33.16 -0.08
N VAL A 1050 12.03 -33.81 -0.38
CA VAL A 1050 10.69 -33.24 -0.22
C VAL A 1050 10.01 -33.91 0.96
N THR A 1051 9.54 -33.13 1.93
CA THR A 1051 8.74 -33.64 3.05
C THR A 1051 7.36 -33.00 3.02
N THR A 1052 6.31 -33.82 2.99
CA THR A 1052 4.93 -33.35 2.99
C THR A 1052 4.41 -33.14 4.41
N GLY A 1053 3.47 -32.20 4.57
CA GLY A 1053 2.90 -31.86 5.88
C GLY A 1053 2.11 -33.01 6.52
N TYR A 1054 1.87 -32.91 7.83
CA TYR A 1054 1.06 -33.87 8.59
C TYR A 1054 -0.44 -33.51 8.61
N GLU A 1055 -0.85 -32.39 8.01
CA GLU A 1055 -2.25 -31.96 7.94
C GLU A 1055 -3.10 -32.88 7.04
N PRO A 1056 -4.41 -33.02 7.32
CA PRO A 1056 -5.35 -33.65 6.40
C PRO A 1056 -5.34 -32.94 5.04
N GLY A 1057 -5.11 -33.67 3.94
CA GLY A 1057 -5.02 -33.11 2.58
C GLY A 1057 -3.63 -32.66 2.13
N ALA A 1058 -2.59 -32.85 2.96
CA ALA A 1058 -1.21 -32.42 2.64
C ALA A 1058 -0.45 -33.30 1.62
N GLY A 1059 -1.07 -34.36 1.09
CA GLY A 1059 -0.48 -35.21 0.04
C GLY A 1059 -1.04 -34.88 -1.35
N THR A 1060 -0.35 -35.31 -2.43
CA THR A 1060 -0.78 -35.04 -3.81
C THR A 1060 -0.45 -36.19 -4.76
N ASP A 1061 -1.31 -36.42 -5.75
CA ASP A 1061 -1.10 -37.32 -6.89
C ASP A 1061 -0.69 -36.59 -8.18
N ALA A 1062 -0.59 -35.26 -8.13
CA ALA A 1062 -0.18 -34.42 -9.25
C ALA A 1062 1.32 -34.54 -9.55
N ASN A 1063 1.71 -34.26 -10.80
CA ASN A 1063 3.12 -34.19 -11.18
C ASN A 1063 3.80 -32.99 -10.48
N VAL A 1064 4.77 -33.28 -9.61
CA VAL A 1064 5.56 -32.26 -8.90
C VAL A 1064 6.80 -31.91 -9.72
N PHE A 1065 7.09 -30.61 -9.81
CA PHE A 1065 8.27 -30.10 -10.49
C PHE A 1065 9.07 -29.18 -9.57
N VAL A 1066 10.38 -29.12 -9.75
CA VAL A 1066 11.28 -28.21 -9.04
C VAL A 1066 12.16 -27.45 -10.03
N THR A 1067 12.43 -26.19 -9.71
CA THR A 1067 13.49 -25.40 -10.33
C THR A 1067 14.39 -24.91 -9.21
N ILE A 1068 15.69 -25.22 -9.27
CA ILE A 1068 16.68 -24.70 -8.32
C ILE A 1068 17.33 -23.49 -8.97
N PHE A 1069 17.48 -22.39 -8.22
CA PHE A 1069 18.12 -21.16 -8.65
C PHE A 1069 19.47 -20.99 -7.95
N GLY A 1070 20.43 -20.35 -8.61
CA GLY A 1070 21.71 -19.94 -8.05
C GLY A 1070 22.36 -18.84 -8.90
N ALA A 1071 23.56 -18.39 -8.51
CA ALA A 1071 24.27 -17.32 -9.21
C ALA A 1071 24.61 -17.67 -10.69
N ASN A 1072 24.67 -18.95 -11.02
CA ASN A 1072 24.94 -19.44 -12.39
C ASN A 1072 23.66 -19.77 -13.19
N GLY A 1073 22.54 -19.20 -12.77
CA GLY A 1073 21.22 -19.39 -13.38
C GLY A 1073 20.38 -20.41 -12.61
N ASP A 1074 19.42 -21.02 -13.28
CA ASP A 1074 18.51 -22.01 -12.68
C ASP A 1074 18.74 -23.42 -13.25
N THR A 1075 17.97 -24.43 -12.83
CA THR A 1075 18.02 -25.79 -13.40
C THR A 1075 17.06 -26.02 -14.57
N GLY A 1076 16.19 -25.05 -14.87
CA GLY A 1076 14.93 -25.28 -15.56
C GLY A 1076 13.95 -26.09 -14.71
N LYS A 1077 12.72 -26.25 -15.23
CA LYS A 1077 11.67 -27.05 -14.59
C LYS A 1077 12.01 -28.54 -14.68
N ARG A 1078 12.33 -29.17 -13.55
CA ARG A 1078 12.67 -30.59 -13.43
C ARG A 1078 11.53 -31.37 -12.79
N GLU A 1079 11.08 -32.44 -13.44
CA GLU A 1079 10.03 -33.32 -12.93
C GLU A 1079 10.59 -34.27 -11.85
N LEU A 1080 9.95 -34.30 -10.67
CA LEU A 1080 10.35 -35.16 -9.57
C LEU A 1080 9.60 -36.50 -9.65
N LYS A 1081 10.28 -37.54 -10.16
CA LYS A 1081 9.69 -38.88 -10.33
C LYS A 1081 10.62 -40.00 -9.90
N GLN A 1082 10.03 -41.07 -9.37
CA GLN A 1082 10.68 -42.35 -9.08
C GLN A 1082 9.82 -43.49 -9.65
N LYS A 1083 10.45 -44.55 -10.16
CA LYS A 1083 9.71 -45.68 -10.73
C LYS A 1083 8.96 -46.45 -9.64
N MET A 1084 7.68 -46.76 -9.92
CA MET A 1084 6.86 -47.72 -9.15
C MET A 1084 6.69 -47.37 -7.66
N ARG A 1085 6.68 -46.07 -7.32
CA ARG A 1085 6.40 -45.56 -5.97
C ARG A 1085 5.27 -44.54 -6.02
N ASN A 1086 4.41 -44.59 -5.01
CA ASN A 1086 3.53 -43.46 -4.72
C ASN A 1086 4.38 -42.43 -3.95
N LEU A 1087 4.44 -41.21 -4.48
CA LEU A 1087 5.29 -40.12 -3.99
C LEU A 1087 4.39 -39.04 -3.40
N PHE A 1088 4.93 -38.23 -2.49
CA PHE A 1088 4.26 -37.08 -1.89
C PHE A 1088 3.01 -37.46 -1.06
N GLU A 1089 3.08 -38.60 -0.36
CA GLU A 1089 2.05 -39.02 0.61
C GLU A 1089 2.10 -38.18 1.87
N ARG A 1090 0.99 -38.04 2.61
CA ARG A 1090 0.95 -37.28 3.89
C ARG A 1090 2.03 -37.72 4.88
N GLY A 1091 2.81 -36.77 5.40
CA GLY A 1091 3.87 -37.02 6.39
C GLY A 1091 5.05 -37.86 5.87
N SER A 1092 5.22 -37.95 4.55
CA SER A 1092 6.29 -38.71 3.91
C SER A 1092 7.47 -37.83 3.53
N THR A 1093 8.66 -38.44 3.40
CA THR A 1093 9.88 -37.80 2.93
C THR A 1093 10.42 -38.54 1.71
N ASP A 1094 10.39 -37.89 0.56
CA ASP A 1094 10.89 -38.41 -0.71
C ASP A 1094 12.21 -37.73 -1.11
N ARG A 1095 13.10 -38.47 -1.77
CA ARG A 1095 14.45 -38.01 -2.15
C ARG A 1095 14.69 -38.15 -3.63
N PHE A 1096 15.14 -37.10 -4.30
CA PHE A 1096 15.41 -37.08 -5.74
C PHE A 1096 16.83 -36.62 -5.99
N PHE A 1097 17.38 -37.01 -7.13
CA PHE A 1097 18.71 -36.54 -7.55
C PHE A 1097 18.61 -35.83 -8.89
N LEU A 1098 19.20 -34.64 -8.96
CA LEU A 1098 19.26 -33.81 -10.17
C LEU A 1098 20.72 -33.58 -10.53
N GLU A 1099 21.10 -33.95 -11.75
CA GLU A 1099 22.44 -33.72 -12.28
C GLU A 1099 22.40 -32.54 -13.26
N THR A 1100 23.21 -31.52 -12.98
CA THR A 1100 23.28 -30.26 -13.73
C THR A 1100 24.62 -29.57 -13.44
N LEU A 1101 24.97 -28.53 -14.19
CA LEU A 1101 26.14 -27.72 -13.85
C LEU A 1101 25.91 -26.97 -12.52
N GLU A 1102 26.96 -26.82 -11.72
CA GLU A 1102 26.91 -26.13 -10.43
C GLU A 1102 26.31 -24.72 -10.56
N LEU A 1103 25.33 -24.45 -9.71
CA LEU A 1103 24.58 -23.21 -9.72
C LEU A 1103 25.15 -22.14 -8.80
N ALA A 1104 26.12 -22.45 -7.93
CA ALA A 1104 26.63 -21.56 -6.90
C ALA A 1104 25.48 -21.02 -6.02
N MET A 1105 24.91 -21.92 -5.20
CA MET A 1105 23.66 -21.71 -4.46
C MET A 1105 23.63 -20.41 -3.63
N ALA A 1106 22.75 -19.49 -4.02
CA ALA A 1106 22.10 -18.57 -3.08
C ALA A 1106 20.84 -19.28 -2.53
N ARG A 1107 20.73 -19.34 -1.20
CA ARG A 1107 19.71 -20.04 -0.40
C ARG A 1107 18.36 -20.36 -1.10
N LEU A 1108 17.93 -21.61 -0.93
CA LEU A 1108 16.60 -22.15 -1.30
C LEU A 1108 15.45 -21.27 -0.79
N ARG A 1109 14.61 -20.76 -1.70
CA ARG A 1109 13.18 -20.52 -1.42
C ARG A 1109 12.36 -21.65 -2.05
N PRO A 1110 11.70 -22.52 -1.28
CA PRO A 1110 10.77 -23.49 -1.85
C PRO A 1110 9.54 -22.76 -2.40
N ALA A 1111 9.44 -22.67 -3.72
CA ALA A 1111 8.22 -22.22 -4.38
C ALA A 1111 7.20 -23.36 -4.42
N ALA A 1112 6.47 -23.57 -3.33
CA ALA A 1112 5.25 -24.37 -3.35
C ALA A 1112 4.09 -23.50 -3.86
N LYS A 1113 3.93 -23.38 -5.19
CA LYS A 1113 2.62 -22.99 -5.75
C LYS A 1113 1.69 -24.20 -5.66
N CYS A 1114 1.12 -24.44 -4.48
CA CYS A 1114 -0.14 -25.16 -4.37
C CYS A 1114 -1.23 -24.16 -4.75
N GLY A 1115 -1.63 -24.17 -6.02
CA GLY A 1115 -2.87 -23.49 -6.42
C GLY A 1115 -4.03 -24.17 -5.68
N TRP A 1116 -4.83 -23.35 -5.00
CA TRP A 1116 -6.23 -23.69 -4.75
C TRP A 1116 -7.04 -23.38 -6.01
#